data_AF-A0A936DKS8-F1
#
_entry.id   AF-A0A936DKS8-F1
#
_cell.length_a   1.000
_cell.length_b   1.000
_cell.length_c   1.000
_cell.angle_alpha   90.00
_cell.angle_beta   90.00
_cell.angle_gamma   90.00
#
_symmetry.space_group_name_H-M   'P 1'
#
loop_
_entity.id
_entity.type
_entity.pdbx_description
1 polymer ?
#
loop_
_entity_poly.entity_id
_entity_poly.type
_entity_poly.pdbx_seq_one_letter_code
_entity_poly.pdbx_strand_id
1 'polypeptide(L)'
;MFDLLAIVGALVFLVLILQWRALLAMPIRTQHARPCTADLARSLAAEDLIEAAKAELGPLGFEGPFWYLIEQNPSGPRGLAAFSDGEGTTVFLMPAFYMDNANRCISYLVSELDDGRKVISQPGDPYFTLTTVPGELAATLPPGALGESVQAHRARLHSLGRAKAADAGQRLRLAGDWINQRRLQLVEQGSARIGKDGVARFTLGFALKALYAFLSRARWPSSTAAVPTSRLTLIAQNVQQGRERAPERRHQILLFGLSVALFLGLGGYFFGMMFAVILLVVIVIHELGHFLVMRLFGYRNVHMLALPLVGGVTIGHEEHPNATHRAWMSLMGPLPGIVIGWGLAIALAIQAPEQLFDAQRPLTLAIYTFLFVNYLNILPFLPLDGGHIVQAMLPARWYAVRIGFLIVGALIGLTVGWAFGFIGIALIAGLQLFAVPTQWQVRRAILDLQQRGESLVDLPAPRKLRLALEALERIGGSSPHAAARVHQAEDIVRTMEVKAMGGLARLVTGSVYLGLLVVPAGILALAVVGMASLGMTGSPEVPSPLQQAVAREEANIETRVQAMSLPQVLNTLALGSDEALPGPASDAALAAAETRIGAVLPADLRTFYLLNNGNNRLGLLPVEQINRVTALPTPVLPETIAAWPLQVETEGEPTPVDKAEASRWVLLGGLQEDDLILLDVEPSPAVPGYRLINHFFDTTSAHSDLEAFLRASCRDQLVSEAYDRVSARLVSERERSLRALGLRT
;
A
#
# COMPACT_ATOMS: atom_id res chain seq x y z
N MET A 1 -0.05 10.56 -11.95
CA MET A 1 -1.45 10.16 -12.28
C MET A 1 -1.57 8.67 -12.54
N PHE A 2 -0.72 8.08 -13.38
CA PHE A 2 -0.71 6.64 -13.67
C PHE A 2 -0.51 5.78 -12.41
N ASP A 3 0.42 6.16 -11.54
CA ASP A 3 0.69 5.44 -10.27
C ASP A 3 -0.51 5.40 -9.33
N LEU A 4 -1.23 6.53 -9.21
CA LEU A 4 -2.45 6.61 -8.41
C LEU A 4 -3.55 5.71 -8.99
N LEU A 5 -3.71 5.70 -10.31
CA LEU A 5 -4.67 4.82 -11.00
C LEU A 5 -4.31 3.34 -10.81
N ALA A 6 -3.01 2.99 -10.85
CA ALA A 6 -2.54 1.63 -10.61
C ALA A 6 -2.84 1.18 -9.16
N ILE A 7 -2.58 2.04 -8.17
CA ILE A 7 -2.88 1.76 -6.75
C ILE A 7 -4.40 1.61 -6.52
N VAL A 8 -5.20 2.54 -7.04
CA VAL A 8 -6.67 2.48 -6.93
C VAL A 8 -7.21 1.24 -7.63
N GLY A 9 -6.72 0.93 -8.83
CA GLY A 9 -7.07 -0.28 -9.58
C GLY A 9 -6.74 -1.56 -8.80
N ALA A 10 -5.58 -1.62 -8.15
CA ALA A 10 -5.17 -2.74 -7.31
C ALA A 10 -6.11 -2.95 -6.11
N LEU A 11 -6.47 -1.85 -5.43
CA LEU A 11 -7.40 -1.89 -4.30
C LEU A 11 -8.79 -2.37 -4.73
N VAL A 12 -9.31 -1.84 -5.84
CA VAL A 12 -10.59 -2.28 -6.41
C VAL A 12 -10.53 -3.76 -6.76
N PHE A 13 -9.48 -4.21 -7.44
CA PHE A 13 -9.31 -5.61 -7.80
C PHE A 13 -9.25 -6.54 -6.59
N LEU A 14 -8.59 -6.13 -5.51
CA LEU A 14 -8.58 -6.88 -4.25
C LEU A 14 -9.99 -7.02 -3.66
N VAL A 15 -10.76 -5.93 -3.62
CA VAL A 15 -12.16 -5.97 -3.14
C VAL A 15 -12.97 -6.93 -4.01
N LEU A 16 -12.78 -6.92 -5.33
CA LEU A 16 -13.43 -7.84 -6.26
C LEU A 16 -13.05 -9.30 -6.00
N ILE A 17 -11.78 -9.60 -5.73
CA ILE A 17 -11.31 -10.94 -5.35
C ILE A 17 -12.02 -11.42 -4.07
N LEU A 18 -12.12 -10.56 -3.05
CA LEU A 18 -12.78 -10.92 -1.79
C LEU A 18 -14.28 -11.17 -1.96
N GLN A 19 -14.96 -10.35 -2.78
CA GLN A 19 -16.37 -10.56 -3.13
C GLN A 19 -16.55 -11.84 -3.95
N TRP A 20 -15.66 -12.12 -4.90
CA TRP A 20 -15.69 -13.36 -5.68
C TRP A 20 -15.48 -14.59 -4.80
N ARG A 21 -14.54 -14.53 -3.85
CA ARG A 21 -14.31 -15.56 -2.83
C ARG A 21 -15.59 -15.83 -2.02
N ALA A 22 -16.30 -14.78 -1.60
CA ALA A 22 -17.54 -14.91 -0.83
C ALA A 22 -18.64 -15.62 -1.66
N LEU A 23 -18.77 -15.29 -2.95
CA LEU A 23 -19.70 -15.95 -3.87
C LEU A 23 -19.35 -17.42 -4.10
N LEU A 24 -18.06 -17.75 -4.23
CA LEU A 24 -17.60 -19.15 -4.35
C LEU A 24 -17.83 -19.97 -3.08
N ALA A 25 -17.92 -19.32 -1.93
CA ALA A 25 -18.24 -19.93 -0.64
C ALA A 25 -19.75 -19.97 -0.37
N MET A 26 -20.58 -19.34 -1.22
CA MET A 26 -22.02 -19.23 -1.01
C MET A 26 -22.71 -20.60 -1.19
N PRO A 27 -23.39 -21.11 -0.16
CA PRO A 27 -24.05 -22.41 -0.23
C PRO A 27 -25.45 -22.27 -0.84
N ILE A 28 -25.75 -23.11 -1.84
CA ILE A 28 -27.09 -23.35 -2.37
C ILE A 28 -27.63 -24.57 -1.64
N ARG A 29 -28.55 -24.33 -0.71
CA ARG A 29 -28.96 -25.31 0.30
C ARG A 29 -30.13 -26.14 -0.18
N THR A 30 -30.21 -27.38 0.33
CA THR A 30 -31.48 -28.10 0.34
C THR A 30 -32.36 -27.49 1.41
N GLN A 31 -33.66 -27.41 1.13
CA GLN A 31 -34.62 -26.87 2.09
C GLN A 31 -35.94 -27.63 2.06
N HIS A 32 -36.49 -27.92 3.23
CA HIS A 32 -37.80 -28.52 3.37
C HIS A 32 -38.74 -27.49 4.01
N ALA A 33 -39.88 -27.23 3.37
CA ALA A 33 -40.87 -26.30 3.88
C ALA A 33 -42.00 -27.07 4.57
N ARG A 34 -42.48 -26.56 5.69
CA ARG A 34 -43.71 -27.03 6.33
C ARG A 34 -44.56 -25.84 6.79
N PRO A 35 -45.90 -25.92 6.68
CA PRO A 35 -46.76 -24.87 7.20
C PRO A 35 -46.60 -24.75 8.72
N CYS A 36 -46.79 -23.54 9.24
CA CYS A 36 -46.75 -23.23 10.66
C CYS A 36 -47.95 -22.34 11.02
N THR A 37 -48.53 -22.54 12.19
CA THR A 37 -49.61 -21.70 12.72
C THR A 37 -49.11 -20.60 13.65
N ALA A 38 -47.84 -20.65 14.05
CA ALA A 38 -47.23 -19.62 14.88
C ALA A 38 -46.90 -18.38 14.05
N ASP A 39 -47.20 -17.20 14.59
CA ASP A 39 -46.68 -15.95 14.06
C ASP A 39 -45.16 -15.90 14.25
N LEU A 40 -44.43 -16.01 13.14
CA LEU A 40 -42.97 -16.04 13.14
C LEU A 40 -42.34 -14.65 13.02
N ALA A 41 -43.11 -13.56 12.94
CA ALA A 41 -42.57 -12.22 12.71
C ALA A 41 -41.54 -11.81 13.77
N ARG A 42 -41.76 -12.17 15.04
CA ARG A 42 -40.80 -11.92 16.14
C ARG A 42 -39.53 -12.75 16.01
N SER A 43 -39.68 -14.03 15.67
CA SER A 43 -38.55 -14.93 15.47
C SER A 43 -37.66 -14.51 14.29
N LEU A 44 -38.26 -13.83 13.31
CA LEU A 44 -37.60 -13.24 12.15
C LEU A 44 -37.08 -11.81 12.41
N ALA A 45 -37.37 -11.23 13.58
CA ALA A 45 -37.06 -9.84 13.87
C ALA A 45 -37.60 -8.86 12.80
N ALA A 46 -38.83 -9.10 12.36
CA ALA A 46 -39.47 -8.40 11.25
C ALA A 46 -40.94 -8.04 11.54
N GLU A 47 -41.34 -7.91 12.81
CA GLU A 47 -42.70 -7.50 13.21
C GLU A 47 -43.16 -6.21 12.50
N ASP A 48 -42.33 -5.16 12.56
CA ASP A 48 -42.53 -3.89 11.88
C ASP A 48 -42.57 -4.02 10.35
N LEU A 49 -41.74 -4.90 9.78
CA LEU A 49 -41.65 -5.06 8.31
C LEU A 49 -42.80 -5.89 7.74
N ILE A 50 -43.26 -6.92 8.47
CA ILE A 50 -44.36 -7.79 8.06
C ILE A 50 -45.69 -7.06 8.18
N GLU A 51 -45.89 -6.27 9.25
CA GLU A 51 -47.10 -5.45 9.38
C GLU A 51 -47.13 -4.34 8.31
N ALA A 52 -46.00 -3.68 8.03
CA ALA A 52 -45.92 -2.72 6.93
C ALA A 52 -46.24 -3.37 5.56
N ALA A 53 -45.68 -4.55 5.28
CA ALA A 53 -45.98 -5.27 4.06
C ALA A 53 -47.45 -5.71 3.97
N LYS A 54 -48.05 -6.12 5.09
CA LYS A 54 -49.48 -6.47 5.16
C LYS A 54 -50.37 -5.25 4.88
N ALA A 55 -50.04 -4.09 5.41
CA ALA A 55 -50.76 -2.84 5.14
C ALA A 55 -50.68 -2.41 3.66
N GLU A 56 -49.55 -2.68 3.00
CA GLU A 56 -49.34 -2.38 1.58
C GLU A 56 -50.03 -3.39 0.65
N LEU A 57 -50.01 -4.68 1.01
CA LEU A 57 -50.54 -5.78 0.19
C LEU A 57 -52.06 -5.98 0.35
N GLY A 58 -52.63 -5.69 1.51
CA GLY A 58 -54.06 -5.86 1.79
C GLY A 58 -54.97 -5.15 0.78
N PRO A 59 -54.76 -3.85 0.48
CA PRO A 59 -55.52 -3.13 -0.55
C PRO A 59 -55.37 -3.70 -1.97
N LEU A 60 -54.36 -4.52 -2.23
CA LEU A 60 -54.10 -5.15 -3.53
C LEU A 60 -54.73 -6.56 -3.65
N GLY A 61 -55.53 -6.96 -2.66
CA GLY A 61 -56.26 -8.23 -2.64
C GLY A 61 -55.47 -9.42 -2.10
N PHE A 62 -54.31 -9.18 -1.46
CA PHE A 62 -53.50 -10.27 -0.90
C PHE A 62 -53.95 -10.64 0.51
N GLU A 63 -54.12 -11.94 0.73
CA GLU A 63 -54.34 -12.55 2.05
C GLU A 63 -53.02 -13.11 2.62
N GLY A 64 -52.91 -13.11 3.95
CA GLY A 64 -51.74 -13.60 4.69
C GLY A 64 -51.42 -12.76 5.94
N PRO A 65 -50.24 -12.97 6.57
CA PRO A 65 -49.19 -13.90 6.16
C PRO A 65 -49.56 -15.37 6.41
N PHE A 66 -49.31 -16.23 5.42
CA PHE A 66 -49.22 -17.67 5.57
C PHE A 66 -47.80 -18.03 6.00
N TRP A 67 -47.65 -18.64 7.18
CA TRP A 67 -46.33 -18.92 7.76
C TRP A 67 -45.80 -20.29 7.33
N TYR A 68 -44.54 -20.31 6.91
CA TYR A 68 -43.80 -21.53 6.61
C TYR A 68 -42.53 -21.60 7.45
N LEU A 69 -42.24 -22.77 8.00
CA LEU A 69 -40.94 -23.10 8.57
C LEU A 69 -40.10 -23.81 7.51
N ILE A 70 -38.92 -23.27 7.24
CA ILE A 70 -37.96 -23.75 6.26
C ILE A 70 -36.79 -24.40 7.00
N GLU A 71 -36.70 -25.72 6.92
CA GLU A 71 -35.60 -26.51 7.49
C GLU A 71 -34.51 -26.65 6.41
N GLN A 72 -33.32 -26.10 6.66
CA GLN A 72 -32.22 -26.09 5.67
C GLN A 72 -31.04 -26.89 6.19
N ASN A 73 -30.46 -27.82 5.43
CA ASN A 73 -29.22 -28.49 5.86
C ASN A 73 -27.98 -27.75 5.28
N PRO A 74 -26.94 -27.40 6.07
CA PRO A 74 -26.67 -27.69 7.50
C PRO A 74 -27.00 -26.53 8.46
N SER A 75 -28.09 -25.79 8.25
CA SER A 75 -28.46 -24.64 9.09
C SER A 75 -29.69 -24.89 9.95
N GLY A 76 -29.92 -24.01 10.92
CA GLY A 76 -31.15 -24.05 11.70
C GLY A 76 -32.39 -23.75 10.84
N PRO A 77 -33.59 -24.09 11.37
CA PRO A 77 -34.85 -23.71 10.74
C PRO A 77 -34.99 -22.19 10.64
N ARG A 78 -35.71 -21.71 9.61
CA ARG A 78 -36.00 -20.29 9.39
C ARG A 78 -37.48 -20.09 9.06
N GLY A 79 -38.03 -18.95 9.47
CA GLY A 79 -39.39 -18.56 9.07
C GLY A 79 -39.43 -17.95 7.67
N LEU A 80 -40.57 -18.08 7.00
CA LEU A 80 -40.90 -17.44 5.73
C LEU A 80 -42.36 -17.00 5.79
N ALA A 81 -42.61 -15.73 5.47
CA ALA A 81 -43.96 -15.20 5.30
C ALA A 81 -44.35 -15.28 3.82
N ALA A 82 -45.56 -15.74 3.53
CA ALA A 82 -46.13 -15.67 2.20
C ALA A 82 -47.46 -14.93 2.21
N PHE A 83 -47.71 -14.14 1.17
CA PHE A 83 -49.00 -13.50 0.91
C PHE A 83 -49.48 -13.97 -0.46
N SER A 84 -50.77 -14.19 -0.63
CA SER A 84 -51.33 -14.61 -1.92
C SER A 84 -52.62 -13.87 -2.24
N ASP A 85 -52.80 -13.51 -3.50
CA ASP A 85 -54.01 -12.84 -3.98
C ASP A 85 -55.13 -13.81 -4.40
N GLY A 86 -54.93 -15.11 -4.24
CA GLY A 86 -55.89 -16.15 -4.67
C GLY A 86 -55.98 -16.31 -6.20
N GLU A 87 -55.67 -15.27 -6.97
CA GLU A 87 -55.69 -15.23 -8.44
C GLU A 87 -54.44 -15.84 -9.09
N GLY A 88 -53.42 -16.19 -8.30
CA GLY A 88 -52.27 -16.97 -8.74
C GLY A 88 -50.91 -16.35 -8.45
N THR A 89 -50.86 -15.17 -7.84
CA THR A 89 -49.62 -14.53 -7.40
C THR A 89 -49.35 -14.83 -5.94
N THR A 90 -48.11 -15.22 -5.64
CA THR A 90 -47.63 -15.37 -4.27
C THR A 90 -46.41 -14.48 -4.05
N VAL A 91 -46.44 -13.65 -3.01
CA VAL A 91 -45.32 -12.83 -2.54
C VAL A 91 -44.69 -13.52 -1.34
N PHE A 92 -43.40 -13.84 -1.43
CA PHE A 92 -42.63 -14.38 -0.33
C PHE A 92 -41.74 -13.30 0.27
N LEU A 93 -41.75 -13.18 1.60
CA LEU A 93 -40.98 -12.21 2.36
C LEU A 93 -40.13 -12.90 3.43
N MET A 94 -38.87 -12.50 3.50
CA MET A 94 -37.97 -12.83 4.61
C MET A 94 -37.12 -11.61 4.96
N PRO A 95 -36.66 -11.44 6.20
CA PRO A 95 -35.79 -10.33 6.58
C PRO A 95 -34.52 -10.29 5.72
N ALA A 96 -34.04 -9.10 5.39
CA ALA A 96 -32.73 -8.97 4.75
C ALA A 96 -31.61 -9.39 5.70
N PHE A 97 -30.66 -10.16 5.17
CA PHE A 97 -29.46 -10.58 5.89
C PHE A 97 -28.24 -9.72 5.54
N TYR A 98 -28.44 -8.62 4.80
CA TYR A 98 -27.40 -7.72 4.33
C TYR A 98 -27.32 -6.49 5.23
N MET A 99 -26.10 -6.00 5.47
CA MET A 99 -25.88 -4.83 6.33
C MET A 99 -26.29 -3.51 5.66
N ASP A 100 -26.21 -3.42 4.33
CA ASP A 100 -26.40 -2.16 3.58
C ASP A 100 -27.85 -1.68 3.53
N ASN A 101 -28.81 -2.53 3.91
CA ASN A 101 -30.24 -2.23 3.94
C ASN A 101 -30.95 -3.15 4.95
N ALA A 102 -30.68 -2.97 6.23
CA ALA A 102 -31.20 -3.85 7.27
C ALA A 102 -32.73 -3.75 7.42
N ASN A 103 -33.34 -2.59 7.21
CA ASN A 103 -34.78 -2.35 7.39
C ASN A 103 -35.64 -2.74 6.17
N ARG A 104 -35.31 -3.85 5.50
CA ARG A 104 -36.11 -4.37 4.39
C ARG A 104 -36.29 -5.88 4.47
N CYS A 105 -37.32 -6.37 3.81
CA CYS A 105 -37.43 -7.78 3.48
C CYS A 105 -36.76 -8.06 2.13
N ILE A 106 -36.09 -9.20 2.00
CA ILE A 106 -35.90 -9.85 0.71
C ILE A 106 -37.29 -10.33 0.27
N SER A 107 -37.75 -9.81 -0.86
CA SER A 107 -39.05 -10.13 -1.44
C SER A 107 -38.89 -10.75 -2.82
N TYR A 108 -39.72 -11.73 -3.15
CA TYR A 108 -39.86 -12.22 -4.51
C TYR A 108 -41.30 -12.65 -4.78
N LEU A 109 -41.75 -12.39 -6.00
CA LEU A 109 -43.10 -12.67 -6.47
C LEU A 109 -43.05 -13.84 -7.44
N VAL A 110 -43.96 -14.79 -7.28
CA VAL A 110 -44.03 -15.99 -8.12
C VAL A 110 -45.47 -16.27 -8.51
N SER A 111 -45.68 -16.54 -9.80
CA SER A 111 -46.93 -17.10 -10.33
C SER A 111 -46.62 -18.24 -11.28
N GLU A 112 -47.49 -19.25 -11.32
CA GLU A 112 -47.40 -20.38 -12.24
C GLU A 112 -48.44 -20.18 -13.34
N LEU A 113 -48.04 -20.26 -14.60
CA LEU A 113 -48.94 -20.19 -15.74
C LEU A 113 -49.66 -21.52 -15.93
N ASP A 114 -50.77 -21.52 -16.69
CA ASP A 114 -51.52 -22.74 -17.02
C ASP A 114 -50.68 -23.80 -17.77
N ASP A 115 -49.62 -23.37 -18.46
CA ASP A 115 -48.65 -24.24 -19.15
C ASP A 115 -47.52 -24.77 -18.25
N GLY A 116 -47.55 -24.47 -16.95
CA GLY A 116 -46.59 -24.92 -15.94
C GLY A 116 -45.32 -24.06 -15.81
N ARG A 117 -45.12 -23.06 -16.68
CA ARG A 117 -44.00 -22.11 -16.56
C ARG A 117 -44.19 -21.22 -15.34
N LYS A 118 -43.09 -20.82 -14.70
CA LYS A 118 -43.10 -19.96 -13.52
C LYS A 118 -42.59 -18.57 -13.85
N VAL A 119 -43.42 -17.56 -13.63
CA VAL A 119 -43.03 -16.15 -13.76
C VAL A 119 -42.53 -15.67 -12.41
N ILE A 120 -41.31 -15.14 -12.37
CA ILE A 120 -40.65 -14.73 -11.13
C ILE A 120 -40.21 -13.27 -11.27
N SER A 121 -40.52 -12.46 -10.27
CA SER A 121 -40.02 -11.09 -10.20
C SER A 121 -39.35 -10.84 -8.84
N GLN A 122 -38.13 -10.30 -8.87
CA GLN A 122 -37.37 -10.00 -7.66
C GLN A 122 -36.92 -8.53 -7.65
N PRO A 123 -37.42 -7.69 -6.74
CA PRO A 123 -37.01 -6.29 -6.63
C PRO A 123 -35.56 -6.12 -6.16
N GLY A 124 -34.74 -5.42 -6.96
CA GLY A 124 -33.39 -4.97 -6.61
C GLY A 124 -32.35 -6.07 -6.31
N ASP A 125 -32.68 -7.34 -6.52
CA ASP A 125 -31.77 -8.47 -6.34
C ASP A 125 -31.81 -9.37 -7.58
N PRO A 126 -30.65 -9.56 -8.27
CA PRO A 126 -30.61 -10.31 -9.51
C PRO A 126 -30.59 -11.84 -9.33
N TYR A 127 -30.69 -12.35 -8.09
CA TYR A 127 -30.53 -13.78 -7.80
C TYR A 127 -31.40 -14.68 -8.68
N PHE A 128 -32.70 -14.42 -8.78
CA PHE A 128 -33.61 -15.26 -9.58
C PHE A 128 -33.35 -15.17 -11.08
N THR A 129 -33.00 -14.00 -11.61
CA THR A 129 -32.62 -13.83 -13.03
C THR A 129 -31.30 -14.54 -13.34
N LEU A 130 -30.31 -14.41 -12.45
CA LEU A 130 -29.01 -15.05 -12.59
C LEU A 130 -29.13 -16.58 -12.54
N THR A 131 -30.00 -17.10 -11.67
CA THR A 131 -30.19 -18.54 -11.41
C THR A 131 -31.42 -19.11 -12.13
N THR A 132 -31.85 -18.49 -13.23
CA THR A 132 -32.96 -18.97 -14.05
C THR A 132 -32.67 -20.39 -14.56
N VAL A 133 -33.67 -21.24 -14.52
CA VAL A 133 -33.63 -22.64 -15.00
C VAL A 133 -34.74 -22.86 -16.04
N PRO A 134 -34.67 -23.93 -16.86
CA PRO A 134 -35.71 -24.22 -17.85
C PRO A 134 -37.12 -24.26 -17.23
N GLY A 135 -38.08 -23.61 -17.89
CA GLY A 135 -39.45 -23.46 -17.39
C GLY A 135 -39.68 -22.24 -16.49
N GLU A 136 -38.67 -21.39 -16.29
CA GLU A 136 -38.80 -20.13 -15.53
C GLU A 136 -38.63 -18.88 -16.39
N LEU A 137 -39.38 -17.84 -16.03
CA LEU A 137 -39.35 -16.51 -16.63
C LEU A 137 -39.02 -15.50 -15.52
N ALA A 138 -37.76 -15.42 -15.13
CA ALA A 138 -37.31 -14.54 -14.05
C ALA A 138 -36.91 -13.13 -14.53
N ALA A 139 -37.29 -12.08 -13.79
CA ALA A 139 -36.80 -10.72 -13.99
C ALA A 139 -36.42 -10.05 -12.68
N THR A 140 -35.40 -9.20 -12.76
CA THR A 140 -35.01 -8.28 -11.70
C THR A 140 -35.80 -6.99 -11.89
N LEU A 141 -36.60 -6.62 -10.90
CA LEU A 141 -37.34 -5.36 -10.90
C LEU A 141 -36.48 -4.25 -10.30
N PRO A 142 -36.73 -2.97 -10.63
CA PRO A 142 -36.07 -1.87 -9.95
C PRO A 142 -36.36 -1.89 -8.44
N PRO A 143 -35.45 -1.39 -7.59
CA PRO A 143 -35.71 -1.15 -6.17
C PRO A 143 -36.89 -0.19 -6.00
N GLY A 144 -37.87 -0.54 -5.17
CA GLY A 144 -39.09 0.24 -5.00
C GLY A 144 -40.01 -0.34 -3.93
N ALA A 145 -41.22 0.23 -3.84
CA ALA A 145 -42.25 -0.24 -2.93
C ALA A 145 -42.77 -1.64 -3.33
N LEU A 146 -43.33 -2.40 -2.38
CA LEU A 146 -43.79 -3.75 -2.66
C LEU A 146 -45.01 -3.75 -3.59
N GLY A 147 -45.91 -2.76 -3.45
CA GLY A 147 -47.08 -2.56 -4.28
C GLY A 147 -46.72 -2.22 -5.73
N GLU A 148 -45.70 -1.39 -5.94
CA GLU A 148 -45.14 -1.12 -7.29
C GLU A 148 -44.59 -2.41 -7.90
N SER A 149 -43.89 -3.21 -7.10
CA SER A 149 -43.36 -4.51 -7.52
C SER A 149 -44.45 -5.51 -7.90
N VAL A 150 -45.57 -5.51 -7.16
CA VAL A 150 -46.77 -6.31 -7.47
C VAL A 150 -47.39 -5.87 -8.79
N GLN A 151 -47.57 -4.57 -9.00
CA GLN A 151 -48.14 -4.04 -10.25
C GLN A 151 -47.27 -4.39 -11.45
N ALA A 152 -45.94 -4.20 -11.34
CA ALA A 152 -44.99 -4.57 -12.38
C ALA A 152 -45.01 -6.07 -12.67
N HIS A 153 -45.14 -6.91 -11.64
CA HIS A 153 -45.28 -8.35 -11.83
C HIS A 153 -46.60 -8.71 -12.53
N ARG A 154 -47.74 -8.15 -12.12
CA ARG A 154 -49.05 -8.38 -12.76
C ARG A 154 -49.06 -7.94 -14.22
N ALA A 155 -48.50 -6.77 -14.54
CA ALA A 155 -48.37 -6.31 -15.93
C ALA A 155 -47.59 -7.33 -16.79
N ARG A 156 -46.54 -7.92 -16.22
CA ARG A 156 -45.72 -8.95 -16.87
C ARG A 156 -46.46 -10.29 -16.99
N LEU A 157 -47.29 -10.66 -16.02
CA LEU A 157 -48.18 -11.82 -16.12
C LEU A 157 -49.17 -11.65 -17.27
N HIS A 158 -49.84 -10.50 -17.35
CA HIS A 158 -50.81 -10.21 -18.40
C HIS A 158 -50.23 -10.37 -19.82
N SER A 159 -48.94 -10.06 -20.02
CA SER A 159 -48.28 -10.24 -21.32
C SER A 159 -47.82 -11.67 -21.61
N LEU A 160 -47.73 -12.54 -20.59
CA LEU A 160 -47.13 -13.88 -20.70
C LEU A 160 -48.17 -15.02 -20.70
N GLY A 161 -49.33 -14.81 -20.07
CA GLY A 161 -50.42 -15.78 -20.05
C GLY A 161 -51.28 -15.69 -18.80
N ARG A 162 -52.22 -16.62 -18.67
CA ARG A 162 -53.08 -16.73 -17.48
C ARG A 162 -52.34 -17.47 -16.37
N ALA A 163 -52.41 -16.92 -15.15
CA ALA A 163 -51.90 -17.55 -13.95
C ALA A 163 -52.91 -18.56 -13.38
N LYS A 164 -52.37 -19.66 -12.86
CA LYS A 164 -53.11 -20.66 -12.11
C LYS A 164 -53.29 -20.17 -10.67
N ALA A 165 -54.51 -20.29 -10.15
CA ALA A 165 -54.83 -19.94 -8.76
C ALA A 165 -53.94 -20.70 -7.78
N ALA A 166 -53.33 -19.97 -6.84
CA ALA A 166 -52.35 -20.51 -5.91
C ALA A 166 -53.02 -21.05 -4.64
N ASP A 167 -53.30 -22.35 -4.60
CA ASP A 167 -53.81 -23.00 -3.40
C ASP A 167 -52.72 -23.20 -2.31
N ALA A 168 -53.13 -23.68 -1.13
CA ALA A 168 -52.21 -23.92 -0.01
C ALA A 168 -51.09 -24.92 -0.35
N GLY A 169 -51.39 -25.94 -1.17
CA GLY A 169 -50.42 -26.94 -1.61
C GLY A 169 -49.41 -26.37 -2.60
N GLN A 170 -49.84 -25.51 -3.52
CA GLN A 170 -48.97 -24.81 -4.46
C GLN A 170 -48.03 -23.86 -3.75
N ARG A 171 -48.52 -23.07 -2.79
CA ARG A 171 -47.66 -22.20 -1.98
C ARG A 171 -46.60 -22.99 -1.22
N LEU A 172 -46.95 -24.15 -0.66
CA LEU A 172 -45.99 -25.04 0.02
C LEU A 172 -44.93 -25.60 -0.95
N ARG A 173 -45.34 -26.07 -2.14
CA ARG A 173 -44.41 -26.53 -3.18
C ARG A 173 -43.44 -25.43 -3.61
N LEU A 174 -43.92 -24.19 -3.76
CA LEU A 174 -43.09 -23.03 -4.08
C LEU A 174 -42.14 -22.68 -2.92
N ALA A 175 -42.57 -22.80 -1.66
CA ALA A 175 -41.70 -22.52 -0.51
C ALA A 175 -40.56 -23.56 -0.34
N GLY A 176 -40.77 -24.82 -0.72
CA GLY A 176 -39.84 -25.92 -0.49
C GLY A 176 -39.33 -26.58 -1.77
N ASP A 177 -40.12 -27.53 -2.29
CA ASP A 177 -39.72 -28.46 -3.35
C ASP A 177 -39.20 -27.77 -4.62
N TRP A 178 -39.83 -26.68 -5.02
CA TRP A 178 -39.40 -25.90 -6.18
C TRP A 178 -37.96 -25.38 -6.03
N ILE A 179 -37.59 -24.87 -4.85
CA ILE A 179 -36.24 -24.39 -4.59
C ILE A 179 -35.22 -25.54 -4.64
N ASN A 180 -35.59 -26.75 -4.19
CA ASN A 180 -34.75 -27.93 -4.33
C ASN A 180 -34.58 -28.37 -5.79
N GLN A 181 -35.64 -28.34 -6.59
CA GLN A 181 -35.58 -28.65 -8.03
C GLN A 181 -34.69 -27.66 -8.77
N ARG A 182 -34.84 -26.36 -8.51
CA ARG A 182 -33.95 -25.32 -9.04
C ARG A 182 -32.49 -25.60 -8.72
N ARG A 183 -32.21 -25.99 -7.47
CA ARG A 183 -30.85 -26.33 -7.03
C ARG A 183 -30.27 -27.48 -7.86
N LEU A 184 -31.04 -28.53 -8.12
CA LEU A 184 -30.59 -29.66 -8.94
C LEU A 184 -30.36 -29.25 -10.39
N GLN A 185 -31.27 -28.49 -10.98
CA GLN A 185 -31.12 -27.98 -12.35
C GLN A 185 -29.93 -27.04 -12.52
N LEU A 186 -29.63 -26.20 -11.52
CA LEU A 186 -28.41 -25.39 -11.49
C LEU A 186 -27.14 -26.25 -11.52
N VAL A 187 -27.17 -27.43 -10.91
CA VAL A 187 -26.06 -28.39 -10.94
C VAL A 187 -25.99 -29.08 -12.31
N GLU A 188 -27.13 -29.52 -12.84
CA GLU A 188 -27.21 -30.18 -14.16
C GLU A 188 -26.70 -29.28 -15.29
N GLN A 189 -27.03 -27.99 -15.26
CA GLN A 189 -26.55 -27.01 -16.27
C GLN A 189 -25.14 -26.47 -15.99
N GLY A 190 -24.41 -27.01 -14.99
CA GLY A 190 -23.03 -26.63 -14.69
C GLY A 190 -22.84 -25.26 -14.02
N SER A 191 -23.92 -24.61 -13.57
CA SER A 191 -23.86 -23.34 -12.83
C SER A 191 -23.44 -23.53 -11.37
N ALA A 192 -23.72 -24.69 -10.81
CA ALA A 192 -23.31 -25.08 -9.47
C ALA A 192 -22.72 -26.50 -9.45
N ARG A 193 -22.01 -26.83 -8.37
CA ARG A 193 -21.49 -28.17 -8.12
C ARG A 193 -21.73 -28.56 -6.67
N ILE A 194 -22.11 -29.82 -6.45
CA ILE A 194 -22.24 -30.40 -5.11
C ILE A 194 -20.85 -30.80 -4.63
N GLY A 195 -20.43 -30.21 -3.50
CA GLY A 195 -19.17 -30.54 -2.83
C GLY A 195 -19.22 -31.91 -2.13
N LYS A 196 -18.07 -32.36 -1.62
CA LYS A 196 -17.98 -33.60 -0.83
C LYS A 196 -18.80 -33.57 0.47
N ASP A 197 -19.09 -32.37 0.95
CA ASP A 197 -19.93 -32.07 2.11
C ASP A 197 -21.43 -32.05 1.78
N GLY A 198 -21.82 -32.39 0.54
CA GLY A 198 -23.22 -32.41 0.10
C GLY A 198 -23.81 -31.02 -0.19
N VAL A 199 -23.04 -29.95 0.01
CA VAL A 199 -23.50 -28.57 -0.21
C VAL A 199 -23.22 -28.15 -1.65
N ALA A 200 -24.24 -27.66 -2.36
CA ALA A 200 -24.06 -27.08 -3.69
C ALA A 200 -23.46 -25.67 -3.60
N ARG A 201 -22.51 -25.35 -4.48
CA ARG A 201 -21.85 -24.03 -4.57
C ARG A 201 -21.70 -23.62 -6.02
N PHE A 202 -21.61 -22.32 -6.29
CA PHE A 202 -21.40 -21.83 -7.66
C PHE A 202 -20.07 -22.32 -8.25
N THR A 203 -20.07 -22.60 -9.55
CA THR A 203 -18.84 -22.84 -10.31
C THR A 203 -18.07 -21.54 -10.52
N LEU A 204 -16.79 -21.64 -10.87
CA LEU A 204 -15.90 -20.50 -11.02
C LEU A 204 -16.45 -19.43 -11.99
N GLY A 205 -16.83 -19.85 -13.20
CA GLY A 205 -17.38 -18.95 -14.22
C GLY A 205 -18.73 -18.36 -13.82
N PHE A 206 -19.60 -19.16 -13.19
CA PHE A 206 -20.88 -18.66 -12.71
C PHE A 206 -20.73 -17.65 -11.58
N ALA A 207 -19.80 -17.87 -10.64
CA ALA A 207 -19.53 -16.92 -9.57
C ALA A 207 -18.99 -15.58 -10.09
N LEU A 208 -18.24 -15.58 -11.21
CA LEU A 208 -17.80 -14.35 -11.87
C LEU A 208 -18.98 -13.62 -12.53
N LYS A 209 -19.87 -14.35 -13.22
CA LYS A 209 -21.13 -13.81 -13.75
C LYS A 209 -22.00 -13.22 -12.64
N ALA A 210 -22.07 -13.90 -11.50
CA ALA A 210 -22.78 -13.45 -10.31
C ALA A 210 -22.19 -12.13 -9.78
N LEU A 211 -20.85 -12.05 -9.67
CA LEU A 211 -20.16 -10.85 -9.23
C LEU A 211 -20.51 -9.64 -10.12
N TYR A 212 -20.42 -9.81 -11.44
CA TYR A 212 -20.81 -8.75 -12.38
C TYR A 212 -22.27 -8.33 -12.21
N ALA A 213 -23.20 -9.28 -12.10
CA ALA A 213 -24.62 -8.97 -11.90
C ALA A 213 -24.87 -8.20 -10.58
N PHE A 214 -24.15 -8.54 -9.51
CA PHE A 214 -24.27 -7.86 -8.22
C PHE A 214 -23.64 -6.46 -8.20
N LEU A 215 -22.59 -6.22 -9.00
CA LEU A 215 -21.98 -4.91 -9.16
C LEU A 215 -22.83 -3.98 -10.02
N SER A 216 -23.46 -4.53 -11.05
CA SER A 216 -24.28 -3.78 -12.02
C SER A 216 -25.73 -3.55 -11.56
N ARG A 217 -26.15 -4.10 -10.41
CA ARG A 217 -27.52 -3.92 -9.92
C ARG A 217 -27.77 -2.50 -9.44
N ALA A 218 -29.01 -2.03 -9.62
CA ALA A 218 -29.47 -0.80 -9.01
C ALA A 218 -29.38 -0.89 -7.47
N ARG A 219 -28.81 0.12 -6.83
CA ARG A 219 -28.71 0.19 -5.38
C ARG A 219 -30.05 0.63 -4.79
N TRP A 220 -30.38 0.06 -3.64
CA TRP A 220 -31.53 0.53 -2.88
C TRP A 220 -31.24 1.91 -2.27
N PRO A 221 -32.27 2.77 -2.10
CA PRO A 221 -32.13 4.01 -1.36
C PRO A 221 -31.67 3.75 0.07
N SER A 222 -30.79 4.60 0.60
CA SER A 222 -30.35 4.48 2.00
C SER A 222 -31.50 4.81 2.94
N SER A 223 -31.73 3.96 3.95
CA SER A 223 -32.72 4.20 5.00
C SER A 223 -32.06 4.91 6.18
N THR A 224 -32.69 5.97 6.68
CA THR A 224 -32.31 6.64 7.93
C THR A 224 -33.01 6.07 9.16
N ALA A 225 -33.94 5.12 8.97
CA ALA A 225 -34.67 4.50 10.06
C ALA A 225 -33.74 3.65 10.94
N ALA A 226 -33.95 3.72 12.25
CA ALA A 226 -33.21 2.89 13.20
C ALA A 226 -33.47 1.39 12.95
N VAL A 227 -32.44 0.57 13.13
CA VAL A 227 -32.55 -0.88 12.97
C VAL A 227 -32.80 -1.51 14.35
N PRO A 228 -33.89 -2.27 14.54
CA PRO A 228 -34.18 -2.93 15.81
C PRO A 228 -33.06 -3.90 16.23
N THR A 229 -32.78 -3.98 17.52
CA THR A 229 -31.73 -4.84 18.08
C THR A 229 -31.94 -6.33 17.79
N SER A 230 -33.18 -6.79 17.76
CA SER A 230 -33.52 -8.16 17.34
C SER A 230 -33.06 -8.46 15.91
N ARG A 231 -33.20 -7.49 15.00
CA ARG A 231 -32.80 -7.60 13.59
C ARG A 231 -31.30 -7.53 13.43
N LEU A 232 -30.64 -6.60 14.13
CA LEU A 232 -29.19 -6.54 14.18
C LEU A 232 -28.57 -7.85 14.68
N THR A 233 -29.20 -8.47 15.68
CA THR A 233 -28.79 -9.79 16.20
C THR A 233 -28.89 -10.86 15.12
N LEU A 234 -29.99 -10.90 14.36
CA LEU A 234 -30.16 -11.85 13.25
C LEU A 234 -29.15 -11.61 12.12
N ILE A 235 -28.88 -10.35 11.75
CA ILE A 235 -27.89 -9.99 10.74
C ILE A 235 -26.49 -10.40 11.21
N ALA A 236 -26.12 -10.10 12.46
CA ALA A 236 -24.83 -10.47 13.04
C ALA A 236 -24.59 -11.98 13.00
N GLN A 237 -25.60 -12.78 13.39
CA GLN A 237 -25.52 -14.25 13.30
C GLN A 237 -25.28 -14.73 11.87
N ASN A 238 -25.96 -14.14 10.88
CA ASN A 238 -25.78 -14.50 9.48
C ASN A 238 -24.39 -14.11 8.96
N VAL A 239 -23.86 -12.96 9.38
CA VAL A 239 -22.51 -12.51 9.06
C VAL A 239 -21.47 -13.47 9.63
N GLN A 240 -21.61 -13.87 10.90
CA GLN A 240 -20.71 -14.85 11.54
C GLN A 240 -20.73 -16.21 10.82
N GLN A 241 -21.93 -16.74 10.55
CA GLN A 241 -22.10 -17.98 9.77
C GLN A 241 -21.57 -17.88 8.34
N GLY A 242 -21.49 -16.67 7.76
CA GLY A 242 -20.90 -16.41 6.45
C GLY A 242 -19.36 -16.46 6.49
N ARG A 243 -18.74 -15.93 7.54
CA ARG A 243 -17.27 -15.93 7.73
C ARG A 243 -16.69 -17.32 7.97
N GLU A 244 -17.49 -18.22 8.55
CA GLU A 244 -17.12 -19.64 8.71
C GLU A 244 -17.12 -20.43 7.39
N ARG A 245 -17.53 -19.82 6.28
CA ARG A 245 -17.56 -20.50 4.98
C ARG A 245 -16.27 -20.24 4.22
N ALA A 246 -15.74 -21.30 3.64
CA ALA A 246 -14.62 -21.25 2.72
C ALA A 246 -15.01 -21.86 1.37
N PRO A 247 -14.49 -21.32 0.25
CA PRO A 247 -14.66 -21.96 -1.05
C PRO A 247 -13.83 -23.26 -1.09
N GLU A 248 -14.06 -24.10 -2.10
CA GLU A 248 -13.25 -25.32 -2.27
C GLU A 248 -11.75 -25.01 -2.39
N ARG A 249 -10.89 -25.92 -1.89
CA ARG A 249 -9.42 -25.74 -1.83
C ARG A 249 -8.81 -25.33 -3.18
N ARG A 250 -9.30 -25.88 -4.30
CA ARG A 250 -8.83 -25.51 -5.65
C ARG A 250 -9.05 -24.02 -5.97
N HIS A 251 -10.18 -23.46 -5.53
CA HIS A 251 -10.49 -22.05 -5.77
C HIS A 251 -9.67 -21.16 -4.84
N GLN A 252 -9.40 -21.60 -3.60
CA GLN A 252 -8.51 -20.87 -2.69
C GLN A 252 -7.09 -20.74 -3.28
N ILE A 253 -6.55 -21.84 -3.83
CA ILE A 253 -5.23 -21.85 -4.49
C ILE A 253 -5.23 -20.91 -5.70
N LEU A 254 -6.28 -20.95 -6.52
CA LEU A 254 -6.41 -20.06 -7.67
C LEU A 254 -6.42 -18.57 -7.26
N LEU A 255 -7.24 -18.20 -6.27
CA LEU A 255 -7.35 -16.82 -5.79
C LEU A 255 -6.03 -16.35 -5.16
N PHE A 256 -5.34 -17.23 -4.43
CA PHE A 256 -4.00 -16.94 -3.93
C PHE A 256 -3.01 -16.69 -5.07
N GLY A 257 -2.96 -17.58 -6.08
CA GLY A 257 -2.12 -17.41 -7.25
C GLY A 257 -2.39 -16.10 -8.01
N LEU A 258 -3.66 -15.72 -8.15
CA LEU A 258 -4.04 -14.44 -8.75
C LEU A 258 -3.56 -13.24 -7.93
N SER A 259 -3.66 -13.33 -6.59
CA SER A 259 -3.14 -12.29 -5.69
C SER A 259 -1.62 -12.16 -5.77
N VAL A 260 -0.90 -13.27 -5.90
CA VAL A 260 0.57 -13.30 -6.08
C VAL A 260 0.97 -12.73 -7.44
N ALA A 261 0.27 -13.08 -8.51
CA ALA A 261 0.54 -12.53 -9.83
C ALA A 261 0.35 -11.00 -9.87
N LEU A 262 -0.71 -10.49 -9.23
CA LEU A 262 -0.93 -9.06 -9.10
C LEU A 262 0.16 -8.39 -8.25
N PHE A 263 0.54 -9.01 -7.13
CA PHE A 263 1.61 -8.53 -6.27
C PHE A 263 2.93 -8.39 -7.06
N LEU A 264 3.32 -9.42 -7.81
CA LEU A 264 4.54 -9.40 -8.62
C LEU A 264 4.46 -8.40 -9.79
N GLY A 265 3.30 -8.28 -10.44
CA GLY A 265 3.10 -7.32 -11.52
C GLY A 265 3.25 -5.87 -11.05
N LEU A 266 2.56 -5.50 -9.97
CA LEU A 266 2.63 -4.14 -9.41
C LEU A 266 3.97 -3.89 -8.71
N GLY A 267 4.47 -4.84 -7.92
CA GLY A 267 5.78 -4.73 -7.28
C GLY A 267 6.90 -4.59 -8.32
N GLY A 268 6.83 -5.35 -9.41
CA GLY A 268 7.76 -5.26 -10.53
C GLY A 268 7.72 -3.91 -11.23
N TYR A 269 6.52 -3.34 -11.38
CA TYR A 269 6.32 -2.00 -11.95
C TYR A 269 6.88 -0.89 -11.05
N PHE A 270 6.61 -0.92 -9.74
CA PHE A 270 6.99 0.16 -8.82
C PHE A 270 8.41 0.05 -8.28
N PHE A 271 8.92 -1.17 -8.08
CA PHE A 271 10.16 -1.41 -7.33
C PHE A 271 11.16 -2.31 -8.08
N GLY A 272 10.83 -2.75 -9.29
CA GLY A 272 11.62 -3.71 -10.06
C GLY A 272 11.36 -5.16 -9.68
N MET A 273 11.43 -6.05 -10.66
CA MET A 273 11.03 -7.46 -10.52
C MET A 273 11.84 -8.21 -9.46
N MET A 274 13.14 -7.95 -9.37
CA MET A 274 14.02 -8.60 -8.39
C MET A 274 13.58 -8.29 -6.95
N PHE A 275 13.37 -7.02 -6.63
CA PHE A 275 12.91 -6.62 -5.30
C PHE A 275 11.49 -7.13 -5.03
N ALA A 276 10.60 -7.11 -6.03
CA ALA A 276 9.25 -7.65 -5.89
C ALA A 276 9.24 -9.14 -5.51
N VAL A 277 10.11 -9.95 -6.13
CA VAL A 277 10.25 -11.38 -5.78
C VAL A 277 10.82 -11.56 -4.38
N ILE A 278 11.88 -10.82 -4.03
CA ILE A 278 12.46 -10.85 -2.68
C ILE A 278 11.41 -10.48 -1.63
N LEU A 279 10.70 -9.37 -1.84
CA LEU A 279 9.66 -8.89 -0.94
C LEU A 279 8.51 -9.90 -0.81
N LEU A 280 8.08 -10.54 -1.91
CA LEU A 280 7.09 -11.61 -1.86
C LEU A 280 7.55 -12.77 -0.99
N VAL A 281 8.80 -13.22 -1.14
CA VAL A 281 9.36 -14.33 -0.33
C VAL A 281 9.35 -13.96 1.15
N VAL A 282 9.79 -12.75 1.49
CA VAL A 282 9.79 -12.24 2.87
C VAL A 282 8.39 -12.22 3.45
N ILE A 283 7.41 -11.68 2.71
CA ILE A 283 6.01 -11.63 3.12
C ILE A 283 5.42 -13.03 3.28
N VAL A 284 5.68 -13.95 2.35
CA VAL A 284 5.15 -15.33 2.43
C VAL A 284 5.70 -16.06 3.64
N ILE A 285 6.98 -15.90 3.96
CA ILE A 285 7.59 -16.49 5.16
C ILE A 285 6.97 -15.88 6.42
N HIS A 286 6.75 -14.56 6.43
CA HIS A 286 6.08 -13.87 7.52
C HIS A 286 4.65 -14.41 7.75
N GLU A 287 3.83 -14.44 6.71
CA GLU A 287 2.45 -14.97 6.79
C GLU A 287 2.40 -16.45 7.12
N LEU A 288 3.38 -17.24 6.66
CA LEU A 288 3.47 -18.65 7.00
C LEU A 288 3.64 -18.84 8.52
N GLY A 289 4.36 -17.94 9.18
CA GLY A 289 4.47 -17.89 10.63
C GLY A 289 3.11 -17.74 11.32
N HIS A 290 2.31 -16.76 10.90
CA HIS A 290 0.92 -16.58 11.35
C HIS A 290 0.08 -17.83 11.09
N PHE A 291 0.16 -18.36 9.86
CA PHE A 291 -0.61 -19.53 9.41
C PHE A 291 -0.34 -20.77 10.26
N LEU A 292 0.93 -21.08 10.53
CA LEU A 292 1.34 -22.27 11.29
C LEU A 292 0.82 -22.21 12.73
N VAL A 293 0.92 -21.04 13.37
CA VAL A 293 0.41 -20.86 14.74
C VAL A 293 -1.12 -20.90 14.79
N MET A 294 -1.80 -20.26 13.84
CA MET A 294 -3.25 -20.32 13.75
C MET A 294 -3.71 -21.79 13.64
N ARG A 295 -3.04 -22.60 12.82
CA ARG A 295 -3.33 -24.04 12.71
C ARG A 295 -3.04 -24.79 14.02
N LEU A 296 -1.91 -24.51 14.67
CA LEU A 296 -1.54 -25.13 15.95
C LEU A 296 -2.56 -24.83 17.06
N PHE A 297 -3.11 -23.61 17.08
CA PHE A 297 -4.13 -23.19 18.05
C PHE A 297 -5.56 -23.52 17.63
N GLY A 298 -5.77 -24.29 16.55
CA GLY A 298 -7.08 -24.82 16.17
C GLY A 298 -7.98 -23.83 15.42
N TYR A 299 -7.42 -22.79 14.80
CA TYR A 299 -8.21 -21.87 13.97
C TYR A 299 -8.80 -22.61 12.76
N ARG A 300 -10.04 -22.26 12.41
CA ARG A 300 -10.74 -22.80 11.23
C ARG A 300 -10.59 -21.85 10.04
N ASN A 301 -10.72 -22.41 8.83
CA ASN A 301 -10.66 -21.66 7.56
C ASN A 301 -9.40 -20.78 7.38
N VAL A 302 -8.25 -21.24 7.88
CA VAL A 302 -6.99 -20.49 7.76
C VAL A 302 -6.51 -20.51 6.31
N HIS A 303 -6.32 -19.33 5.73
CA HIS A 303 -5.78 -19.12 4.38
C HIS A 303 -5.02 -17.80 4.28
N MET A 304 -4.13 -17.70 3.31
CA MET A 304 -3.28 -16.53 3.07
C MET A 304 -3.69 -15.83 1.76
N LEU A 305 -3.52 -14.52 1.70
CA LEU A 305 -3.64 -13.69 0.50
C LEU A 305 -2.45 -12.73 0.45
N ALA A 306 -1.88 -12.52 -0.74
CA ALA A 306 -0.88 -11.50 -0.95
C ALA A 306 -1.58 -10.17 -1.33
N LEU A 307 -1.43 -9.14 -0.50
CA LEU A 307 -1.95 -7.81 -0.75
C LEU A 307 -0.89 -6.96 -1.46
N PRO A 308 -1.13 -6.54 -2.72
CA PRO A 308 -0.18 -5.69 -3.43
C PRO A 308 0.15 -4.43 -2.64
N LEU A 309 1.44 -4.09 -2.57
CA LEU A 309 1.97 -2.85 -1.95
C LEU A 309 1.76 -2.70 -0.43
N VAL A 310 0.97 -3.57 0.20
CA VAL A 310 0.65 -3.52 1.64
C VAL A 310 1.35 -4.65 2.39
N GLY A 311 1.34 -5.88 1.88
CA GLY A 311 1.91 -7.02 2.59
C GLY A 311 1.16 -8.33 2.32
N GLY A 312 1.19 -9.24 3.28
CA GLY A 312 0.34 -10.43 3.28
C GLY A 312 -0.82 -10.26 4.26
N VAL A 313 -1.85 -11.07 4.11
CA VAL A 313 -2.89 -11.21 5.13
C VAL A 313 -3.24 -12.68 5.29
N THR A 314 -3.09 -13.17 6.53
CA THR A 314 -3.60 -14.47 6.95
C THR A 314 -4.96 -14.32 7.63
N ILE A 315 -5.98 -14.98 7.08
CA ILE A 315 -7.35 -14.94 7.59
C ILE A 315 -7.67 -16.29 8.22
N GLY A 316 -8.09 -16.29 9.48
CA GLY A 316 -8.57 -17.47 10.19
C GLY A 316 -9.68 -17.12 11.19
N HIS A 317 -10.49 -18.12 11.55
CA HIS A 317 -11.54 -17.99 12.55
C HIS A 317 -11.12 -18.66 13.86
N GLU A 318 -11.10 -17.87 14.95
CA GLU A 318 -10.78 -18.32 16.31
C GLU A 318 -12.06 -18.75 17.03
N GLU A 319 -12.15 -20.01 17.46
CA GLU A 319 -13.32 -20.48 18.23
C GLU A 319 -13.26 -20.07 19.71
N HIS A 320 -12.05 -20.05 20.28
CA HIS A 320 -11.82 -19.78 21.70
C HIS A 320 -10.83 -18.63 21.87
N PRO A 321 -11.31 -17.39 21.98
CA PRO A 321 -10.46 -16.20 22.10
C PRO A 321 -9.45 -16.27 23.24
N ASN A 322 -8.15 -16.26 22.92
CA ASN A 322 -7.08 -16.34 23.93
C ASN A 322 -5.99 -15.29 23.70
N ALA A 323 -5.74 -14.45 24.71
CA ALA A 323 -4.74 -13.38 24.63
C ALA A 323 -3.32 -13.92 24.41
N THR A 324 -2.95 -15.02 25.07
CA THR A 324 -1.63 -15.66 24.87
C THR A 324 -1.48 -16.16 23.44
N HIS A 325 -2.51 -16.81 22.90
CA HIS A 325 -2.48 -17.31 21.51
C HIS A 325 -2.30 -16.17 20.51
N ARG A 326 -3.01 -15.05 20.72
CA ARG A 326 -2.87 -13.87 19.85
C ARG A 326 -1.48 -13.24 19.92
N ALA A 327 -0.89 -13.11 21.11
CA ALA A 327 0.46 -12.57 21.22
C ALA A 327 1.49 -13.46 20.51
N TRP A 328 1.41 -14.79 20.68
CA TRP A 328 2.31 -15.72 20.02
C TRP A 328 2.06 -15.84 18.51
N MET A 329 0.81 -15.74 18.06
CA MET A 329 0.48 -15.62 16.65
C MET A 329 1.16 -14.39 16.05
N SER A 330 0.92 -13.20 16.62
CA SER A 330 1.53 -11.96 16.16
C SER A 330 3.07 -12.00 16.21
N LEU A 331 3.65 -12.72 17.17
CA LEU A 331 5.10 -12.88 17.26
C LEU A 331 5.68 -13.83 16.21
N MET A 332 4.97 -14.90 15.86
CA MET A 332 5.46 -15.87 14.88
C MET A 332 5.38 -15.36 13.44
N GLY A 333 4.68 -14.28 13.15
CA GLY A 333 4.82 -13.57 11.88
C GLY A 333 6.26 -13.10 11.62
N PRO A 334 6.79 -12.16 12.43
CA PRO A 334 8.11 -11.60 12.21
C PRO A 334 9.27 -12.54 12.59
N LEU A 335 9.10 -13.43 13.56
CA LEU A 335 10.21 -14.21 14.11
C LEU A 335 10.97 -15.06 13.06
N PRO A 336 10.33 -15.87 12.19
CA PRO A 336 11.03 -16.66 11.19
C PRO A 336 11.87 -15.79 10.24
N GLY A 337 11.34 -14.64 9.83
CA GLY A 337 12.06 -13.72 8.96
C GLY A 337 13.26 -13.06 9.64
N ILE A 338 13.15 -12.72 10.93
CA ILE A 338 14.28 -12.23 11.74
C ILE A 338 15.38 -13.29 11.86
N VAL A 339 15.00 -14.54 12.16
CA VAL A 339 15.96 -15.66 12.30
C VAL A 339 16.68 -15.93 10.97
N ILE A 340 15.95 -15.96 9.86
CA ILE A 340 16.54 -16.15 8.53
C ILE A 340 17.44 -14.97 8.15
N GLY A 341 16.98 -13.74 8.35
CA GLY A 341 17.75 -12.53 8.03
C GLY A 341 19.09 -12.49 8.77
N TRP A 342 19.08 -12.73 10.09
CA TRP A 342 20.32 -12.78 10.88
C TRP A 342 21.19 -13.99 10.56
N GLY A 343 20.59 -15.16 10.34
CA GLY A 343 21.34 -16.35 9.95
C GLY A 343 22.11 -16.15 8.65
N LEU A 344 21.46 -15.55 7.64
CA LEU A 344 22.09 -15.20 6.37
C LEU A 344 23.13 -14.09 6.53
N ALA A 345 22.84 -13.05 7.34
CA ALA A 345 23.78 -11.97 7.61
C ALA A 345 25.07 -12.48 8.26
N ILE A 346 24.96 -13.34 9.29
CA ILE A 346 26.11 -13.95 9.97
C ILE A 346 26.88 -14.86 9.02
N ALA A 347 26.19 -15.70 8.25
CA ALA A 347 26.83 -16.59 7.28
C ALA A 347 27.61 -15.81 6.21
N LEU A 348 27.08 -14.68 5.73
CA LEU A 348 27.75 -13.81 4.77
C LEU A 348 28.89 -13.02 5.42
N ALA A 349 28.73 -12.56 6.66
CA ALA A 349 29.79 -11.88 7.43
C ALA A 349 31.04 -12.75 7.59
N ILE A 350 30.87 -14.06 7.79
CA ILE A 350 31.98 -15.00 7.96
C ILE A 350 32.69 -15.30 6.63
N GLN A 351 31.94 -15.38 5.52
CA GLN A 351 32.48 -15.82 4.23
C GLN A 351 33.01 -14.67 3.36
N ALA A 352 32.32 -13.53 3.37
CA ALA A 352 32.57 -12.40 2.48
C ALA A 352 32.01 -11.09 3.09
N PRO A 353 32.64 -10.56 4.16
CA PRO A 353 32.12 -9.42 4.92
C PRO A 353 31.93 -8.16 4.08
N GLU A 354 32.76 -7.95 3.05
CA GLU A 354 32.66 -6.82 2.12
C GLU A 354 31.33 -6.82 1.34
N GLN A 355 30.72 -7.99 1.12
CA GLN A 355 29.47 -8.11 0.37
C GLN A 355 28.24 -7.70 1.18
N LEU A 356 28.33 -7.63 2.51
CA LEU A 356 27.24 -7.15 3.35
C LEU A 356 26.90 -5.68 3.07
N PHE A 357 27.86 -4.88 2.64
CA PHE A 357 27.65 -3.45 2.38
C PHE A 357 27.20 -3.15 0.94
N ASP A 358 27.21 -4.16 0.07
CA ASP A 358 26.77 -4.06 -1.31
C ASP A 358 25.27 -4.37 -1.45
N ALA A 359 24.44 -3.35 -1.23
CA ALA A 359 22.97 -3.47 -1.32
C ALA A 359 22.44 -3.79 -2.73
N GLN A 360 23.29 -3.74 -3.77
CA GLN A 360 22.88 -4.10 -5.13
C GLN A 360 22.87 -5.62 -5.36
N ARG A 361 23.53 -6.40 -4.48
CA ARG A 361 23.50 -7.86 -4.55
C ARG A 361 22.14 -8.40 -4.09
N PRO A 362 21.55 -9.36 -4.84
CA PRO A 362 20.25 -9.94 -4.49
C PRO A 362 20.22 -10.54 -3.07
N LEU A 363 21.31 -11.19 -2.64
CA LEU A 363 21.41 -11.80 -1.32
C LEU A 363 21.42 -10.75 -0.20
N THR A 364 22.24 -9.71 -0.35
CA THR A 364 22.34 -8.59 0.61
C THR A 364 21.02 -7.83 0.68
N LEU A 365 20.40 -7.54 -0.47
CA LEU A 365 19.07 -6.95 -0.53
C LEU A 365 18.02 -7.81 0.17
N ALA A 366 18.07 -9.15 0.00
CA ALA A 366 17.18 -10.07 0.69
C ALA A 366 17.38 -10.06 2.20
N ILE A 367 18.63 -10.09 2.69
CA ILE A 367 18.96 -9.98 4.12
C ILE A 367 18.35 -8.71 4.71
N TYR A 368 18.57 -7.56 4.08
CA TYR A 368 18.02 -6.28 4.53
C TYR A 368 16.51 -6.25 4.48
N THR A 369 15.89 -6.81 3.44
CA THR A 369 14.43 -6.88 3.34
C THR A 369 13.83 -7.78 4.43
N PHE A 370 14.43 -8.94 4.71
CA PHE A 370 14.02 -9.81 5.82
C PHE A 370 14.08 -9.07 7.16
N LEU A 371 15.20 -8.43 7.47
CA LEU A 371 15.35 -7.74 8.75
C LEU A 371 14.42 -6.52 8.82
N PHE A 372 14.40 -5.68 7.79
CA PHE A 372 13.60 -4.46 7.77
C PHE A 372 12.11 -4.73 7.93
N VAL A 373 11.52 -5.58 7.08
CA VAL A 373 10.07 -5.86 7.10
C VAL A 373 9.64 -6.48 8.44
N ASN A 374 10.43 -7.40 8.97
CA ASN A 374 10.05 -8.11 10.20
C ASN A 374 10.33 -7.27 11.46
N TYR A 375 11.38 -6.44 11.50
CA TYR A 375 11.58 -5.49 12.60
C TYR A 375 10.58 -4.35 12.58
N LEU A 376 10.18 -3.88 11.40
CA LEU A 376 9.07 -2.93 11.27
C LEU A 376 7.81 -3.54 11.90
N ASN A 377 7.51 -4.81 11.64
CA ASN A 377 6.37 -5.50 12.25
C ASN A 377 6.51 -5.75 13.77
N ILE A 378 7.72 -5.71 14.34
CA ILE A 378 7.92 -5.81 15.80
C ILE A 378 7.61 -4.49 16.52
N LEU A 379 7.54 -3.35 15.82
CA LEU A 379 7.30 -2.06 16.47
C LEU A 379 5.94 -2.03 17.20
N PRO A 380 5.86 -1.39 18.39
CA PRO A 380 4.66 -1.37 19.23
C PRO A 380 3.63 -0.35 18.72
N PHE A 381 3.22 -0.45 17.45
CA PHE A 381 2.21 0.42 16.85
C PHE A 381 1.19 -0.43 16.10
N LEU A 382 -0.10 -0.08 16.18
CA LEU A 382 -1.10 -0.68 15.30
C LEU A 382 -0.95 -0.08 13.89
N PRO A 383 -1.21 -0.83 12.81
CA PRO A 383 -1.73 -2.20 12.76
C PRO A 383 -0.62 -3.27 12.71
N LEU A 384 0.61 -2.96 13.12
CA LEU A 384 1.75 -3.88 13.09
C LEU A 384 1.61 -4.96 14.18
N ASP A 385 2.29 -6.09 13.98
CA ASP A 385 2.23 -7.23 14.89
C ASP A 385 2.67 -6.91 16.33
N GLY A 386 3.69 -6.07 16.51
CA GLY A 386 4.14 -5.57 17.80
C GLY A 386 3.04 -4.84 18.56
N GLY A 387 2.23 -4.05 17.86
CA GLY A 387 1.03 -3.42 18.43
C GLY A 387 0.02 -4.44 18.93
N HIS A 388 -0.20 -5.53 18.20
CA HIS A 388 -1.07 -6.63 18.60
C HIS A 388 -0.51 -7.43 19.79
N ILE A 389 0.81 -7.63 19.88
CA ILE A 389 1.50 -8.26 21.03
C ILE A 389 1.26 -7.44 22.29
N VAL A 390 1.56 -6.13 22.25
CA VAL A 390 1.36 -5.22 23.39
C VAL A 390 -0.11 -5.21 23.80
N GLN A 391 -1.03 -5.11 22.84
CA GLN A 391 -2.46 -5.12 23.11
C GLN A 391 -2.95 -6.43 23.74
N ALA A 392 -2.40 -7.57 23.35
CA ALA A 392 -2.74 -8.86 23.94
C ALA A 392 -2.20 -9.03 25.37
N MET A 393 -1.08 -8.39 25.70
CA MET A 393 -0.53 -8.37 27.06
C MET A 393 -1.33 -7.48 28.02
N LEU A 394 -2.02 -6.45 27.50
CA LEU A 394 -2.86 -5.54 28.28
C LEU A 394 -4.11 -6.26 28.83
N PRO A 395 -4.41 -6.15 30.13
CA PRO A 395 -5.65 -6.68 30.69
C PRO A 395 -6.90 -6.03 30.07
N ALA A 396 -7.97 -6.82 29.86
CA ALA A 396 -9.23 -6.32 29.30
C ALA A 396 -9.85 -5.16 30.10
N ARG A 397 -9.65 -5.14 31.44
CA ARG A 397 -10.07 -4.04 32.33
C ARG A 397 -9.38 -2.70 32.04
N TRP A 398 -8.25 -2.71 31.33
CA TRP A 398 -7.49 -1.51 30.97
C TRP A 398 -7.79 -1.04 29.55
N TYR A 399 -9.05 -1.17 29.11
CA TYR A 399 -9.46 -0.77 27.77
C TYR A 399 -9.16 0.72 27.46
N ALA A 400 -9.19 1.61 28.46
CA ALA A 400 -8.78 3.01 28.28
C ALA A 400 -7.30 3.14 27.87
N VAL A 401 -6.43 2.32 28.48
CA VAL A 401 -4.99 2.27 28.14
C VAL A 401 -4.79 1.76 26.72
N ARG A 402 -5.60 0.78 26.28
CA ARG A 402 -5.60 0.29 24.89
C ARG A 402 -5.93 1.40 23.89
N ILE A 403 -6.91 2.26 24.20
CA ILE A 403 -7.27 3.41 23.37
C ILE A 403 -6.14 4.46 23.38
N GLY A 404 -5.58 4.77 24.55
CA GLY A 404 -4.44 5.69 24.66
C GLY A 404 -3.23 5.21 23.87
N PHE A 405 -2.91 3.92 23.94
CA PHE A 405 -1.86 3.29 23.14
C PHE A 405 -2.09 3.44 21.64
N LEU A 406 -3.33 3.21 21.16
CA LEU A 406 -3.69 3.43 19.76
C LEU A 406 -3.50 4.89 19.35
N ILE A 407 -3.96 5.85 20.16
CA ILE A 407 -3.83 7.29 19.86
C ILE A 407 -2.36 7.69 19.78
N VAL A 408 -1.57 7.34 20.79
CA VAL A 408 -0.14 7.68 20.83
C VAL A 408 0.60 7.04 19.65
N GLY A 409 0.34 5.76 19.38
CA GLY A 409 0.96 5.06 18.25
C GLY A 409 0.57 5.65 16.89
N ALA A 410 -0.70 6.00 16.70
CA ALA A 410 -1.19 6.65 15.49
C ALA A 410 -0.56 8.04 15.29
N LEU A 411 -0.45 8.85 16.35
CA LEU A 411 0.18 10.17 16.28
C LEU A 411 1.68 10.05 15.96
N ILE A 412 2.40 9.15 16.63
CA ILE A 412 3.83 8.91 16.34
C ILE A 412 4.01 8.44 14.90
N GLY A 413 3.21 7.46 14.44
CA GLY A 413 3.26 6.96 13.08
C GLY A 413 2.95 8.04 12.04
N LEU A 414 2.01 8.93 12.33
CA LEU A 414 1.69 10.09 11.49
C LEU A 414 2.87 11.08 11.43
N THR A 415 3.45 11.44 12.58
CA THR A 415 4.56 12.41 12.64
C THR A 415 5.83 11.87 11.99
N VAL A 416 6.20 10.62 12.29
CA VAL A 416 7.40 9.98 11.73
C VAL A 416 7.18 9.73 10.24
N GLY A 417 6.02 9.17 9.86
CA GLY A 417 5.70 8.93 8.46
C GLY A 417 5.74 10.21 7.62
N TRP A 418 5.25 11.33 8.15
CA TRP A 418 5.34 12.63 7.49
C TRP A 418 6.77 13.16 7.43
N ALA A 419 7.50 13.17 8.56
CA ALA A 419 8.84 13.73 8.67
C ALA A 419 9.87 13.06 7.74
N PHE A 420 9.72 11.74 7.50
CA PHE A 420 10.63 10.96 6.65
C PHE A 420 10.06 10.66 5.25
N GLY A 421 8.95 11.28 4.86
CA GLY A 421 8.35 11.09 3.53
C GLY A 421 7.65 9.73 3.30
N PHE A 422 7.44 8.93 4.34
CA PHE A 422 6.67 7.68 4.28
C PHE A 422 5.15 7.94 4.35
N ILE A 423 4.61 8.57 3.30
CA ILE A 423 3.20 8.98 3.21
C ILE A 423 2.23 7.81 3.45
N GLY A 424 2.55 6.60 2.96
CA GLY A 424 1.72 5.41 3.17
C GLY A 424 1.57 5.02 4.64
N ILE A 425 2.67 5.05 5.41
CA ILE A 425 2.67 4.78 6.86
C ILE A 425 1.89 5.88 7.58
N ALA A 426 2.11 7.15 7.22
CA ALA A 426 1.40 8.29 7.79
C ALA A 426 -0.11 8.17 7.59
N LEU A 427 -0.56 7.80 6.38
CA LEU A 427 -1.97 7.61 6.06
C LEU A 427 -2.59 6.46 6.88
N ILE A 428 -1.94 5.30 6.93
CA ILE A 428 -2.43 4.13 7.68
C ILE A 428 -2.50 4.44 9.20
N ALA A 429 -1.52 5.16 9.73
CA ALA A 429 -1.52 5.61 11.12
C ALA A 429 -2.66 6.61 11.39
N GLY A 430 -2.81 7.62 10.53
CA GLY A 430 -3.88 8.62 10.65
C GLY A 430 -5.29 8.03 10.56
N LEU A 431 -5.50 7.03 9.68
CA LEU A 431 -6.79 6.36 9.53
C LEU A 431 -7.27 5.67 10.83
N GLN A 432 -6.37 5.27 11.72
CA GLN A 432 -6.75 4.64 12.98
C GLN A 432 -7.39 5.61 13.97
N LEU A 433 -7.11 6.92 13.86
CA LEU A 433 -7.72 7.92 14.72
C LEU A 433 -9.25 7.99 14.52
N PHE A 434 -9.75 7.68 13.32
CA PHE A 434 -11.18 7.58 13.06
C PHE A 434 -11.87 6.43 13.82
N ALA A 435 -11.11 5.41 14.26
CA ALA A 435 -11.67 4.32 15.06
C ALA A 435 -11.84 4.68 16.55
N VAL A 436 -11.21 5.76 17.04
CA VAL A 436 -11.20 6.13 18.47
C VAL A 436 -12.61 6.34 19.04
N PRO A 437 -13.53 7.11 18.41
CA PRO A 437 -14.88 7.29 18.93
C PRO A 437 -15.64 5.96 19.06
N THR A 438 -15.49 5.09 18.06
CA THR A 438 -16.09 3.75 18.03
C THR A 438 -15.56 2.87 19.16
N GLN A 439 -14.24 2.84 19.37
CA GLN A 439 -13.60 2.10 20.46
C GLN A 439 -14.01 2.64 21.84
N TRP A 440 -14.21 3.96 21.95
CA TRP A 440 -14.70 4.58 23.18
C TRP A 440 -16.15 4.18 23.50
N GLN A 441 -17.02 4.09 22.48
CA GLN A 441 -18.39 3.57 22.64
C GLN A 441 -18.38 2.10 23.09
N VAL A 442 -17.55 1.26 22.47
CA VAL A 442 -17.36 -0.15 22.87
C VAL A 442 -16.92 -0.25 24.33
N ARG A 443 -15.96 0.59 24.76
CA ARG A 443 -15.54 0.66 26.17
C ARG A 443 -16.71 0.96 27.09
N ARG A 444 -17.52 1.97 26.77
CA ARG A 444 -18.70 2.33 27.59
C ARG A 444 -19.68 1.16 27.67
N ALA A 445 -19.89 0.44 26.57
CA ALA A 445 -20.78 -0.73 26.54
C ALA A 445 -20.28 -1.89 27.40
N ILE A 446 -18.98 -2.17 27.36
CA ILE A 446 -18.37 -3.16 28.25
C ILE A 446 -18.56 -2.76 29.73
N LEU A 447 -18.39 -1.47 30.06
CA LEU A 447 -18.60 -0.99 31.44
C LEU A 447 -20.07 -1.09 31.87
N ASP A 448 -21.04 -0.78 31.01
CA ASP A 448 -22.47 -0.95 31.30
C ASP A 448 -22.80 -2.42 31.61
N LEU A 449 -22.34 -3.36 30.77
CA LEU A 449 -22.52 -4.80 31.00
C LEU A 449 -21.90 -5.25 32.33
N GLN A 450 -20.69 -4.80 32.64
CA GLN A 450 -20.01 -5.12 33.90
C GLN A 450 -20.72 -4.55 35.12
N GLN A 451 -21.17 -3.29 35.06
CA GLN A 451 -21.90 -2.63 36.16
C GLN A 451 -23.24 -3.32 36.44
N ARG A 452 -23.87 -3.88 35.42
CA ARG A 452 -25.12 -4.65 35.53
C ARG A 452 -24.92 -6.10 35.96
N GLY A 453 -23.67 -6.57 36.07
CA GLY A 453 -23.37 -7.97 36.36
C GLY A 453 -23.76 -8.93 35.22
N GLU A 454 -23.92 -8.43 33.99
CA GLU A 454 -24.26 -9.23 32.82
C GLU A 454 -23.02 -9.97 32.30
N SER A 455 -22.88 -11.24 32.66
CA SER A 455 -21.82 -12.11 32.14
C SER A 455 -22.18 -12.66 30.75
N LEU A 456 -21.25 -12.54 29.81
CA LEU A 456 -21.37 -13.16 28.47
C LEU A 456 -20.80 -14.58 28.42
N VAL A 457 -20.15 -15.03 29.50
CA VAL A 457 -19.51 -16.34 29.59
C VAL A 457 -20.58 -17.43 29.51
N ASP A 458 -20.29 -18.52 28.80
CA ASP A 458 -21.15 -19.71 28.61
C ASP A 458 -22.53 -19.47 27.98
N LEU A 459 -22.84 -18.26 27.51
CA LEU A 459 -24.07 -18.02 26.76
C LEU A 459 -23.99 -18.58 25.32
N PRO A 460 -25.12 -18.82 24.65
CA PRO A 460 -25.12 -19.05 23.20
C PRO A 460 -24.71 -17.78 22.43
N ALA A 461 -23.97 -17.90 21.33
CA ALA A 461 -23.52 -16.77 20.51
C ALA A 461 -24.64 -15.76 20.14
N PRO A 462 -25.86 -16.20 19.72
CA PRO A 462 -27.02 -15.33 19.56
C PRO A 462 -27.30 -14.37 20.73
N ARG A 463 -27.21 -14.90 21.95
CA ARG A 463 -27.55 -14.17 23.17
C ARG A 463 -26.45 -13.19 23.55
N LYS A 464 -25.18 -13.54 23.31
CA LYS A 464 -24.04 -12.64 23.53
C LYS A 464 -24.13 -11.41 22.63
N LEU A 465 -24.37 -11.63 21.33
CA LEU A 465 -24.53 -10.55 20.35
C LEU A 465 -25.71 -9.65 20.72
N ARG A 466 -26.84 -10.23 21.14
CA ARG A 466 -28.01 -9.47 21.59
C ARG A 466 -27.69 -8.58 22.78
N LEU A 467 -27.09 -9.12 23.85
CA LEU A 467 -26.73 -8.32 25.04
C LEU A 467 -25.74 -7.20 24.71
N ALA A 468 -24.76 -7.47 23.85
CA ALA A 468 -23.81 -6.46 23.38
C ALA A 468 -24.51 -5.33 22.60
N LEU A 469 -25.47 -5.67 21.73
CA LEU A 469 -26.28 -4.70 20.98
C LEU A 469 -27.20 -3.89 21.89
N GLU A 470 -27.85 -4.53 22.87
CA GLU A 470 -28.69 -3.86 23.86
C GLU A 470 -27.86 -2.86 24.70
N ALA A 471 -26.64 -3.23 25.10
CA ALA A 471 -25.72 -2.32 25.79
C ALA A 471 -25.32 -1.11 24.91
N LEU A 472 -25.03 -1.34 23.63
CA LEU A 472 -24.75 -0.27 22.68
C LEU A 472 -25.96 0.66 22.46
N GLU A 473 -27.17 0.10 22.42
CA GLU A 473 -28.41 0.87 22.28
C GLU A 473 -28.66 1.74 23.52
N ARG A 474 -28.43 1.23 24.73
CA ARG A 474 -28.54 2.01 25.97
C ARG A 474 -27.58 3.22 26.01
N ILE A 475 -26.40 3.09 25.42
CA ILE A 475 -25.33 4.10 25.51
C ILE A 475 -25.37 5.11 24.39
N GLY A 476 -25.60 4.64 23.17
CA GLY A 476 -25.51 5.42 21.94
C GLY A 476 -26.84 5.59 21.22
N GLY A 477 -27.95 5.16 21.81
CA GLY A 477 -29.26 5.11 21.17
C GLY A 477 -29.33 4.11 20.02
N SER A 478 -30.50 4.02 19.39
CA SER A 478 -30.71 3.22 18.19
C SER A 478 -29.97 3.83 16.98
N SER A 479 -29.56 2.99 16.01
CA SER A 479 -28.73 3.43 14.88
C SER A 479 -29.25 2.88 13.55
N PRO A 480 -29.24 3.67 12.47
CA PRO A 480 -29.51 3.17 11.13
C PRO A 480 -28.33 2.37 10.53
N HIS A 481 -27.11 2.59 11.04
CA HIS A 481 -25.89 1.96 10.54
C HIS A 481 -25.72 0.54 11.09
N ALA A 482 -26.34 -0.44 10.44
CA ALA A 482 -26.31 -1.84 10.86
C ALA A 482 -24.88 -2.43 10.90
N ALA A 483 -24.08 -2.18 9.86
CA ALA A 483 -22.72 -2.71 9.76
C ALA A 483 -21.86 -2.30 10.97
N ALA A 484 -21.84 -0.99 11.27
CA ALA A 484 -21.07 -0.45 12.38
C ALA A 484 -21.51 -1.07 13.72
N ARG A 485 -22.82 -1.19 13.97
CA ARG A 485 -23.35 -1.77 15.21
C ARG A 485 -23.04 -3.25 15.36
N VAL A 486 -23.15 -4.03 14.28
CA VAL A 486 -22.79 -5.45 14.28
C VAL A 486 -21.30 -5.63 14.59
N HIS A 487 -20.42 -4.86 13.95
CA HIS A 487 -18.99 -4.92 14.23
C HIS A 487 -18.63 -4.50 15.67
N GLN A 488 -19.25 -3.44 16.19
CA GLN A 488 -19.07 -3.04 17.59
C GLN A 488 -19.54 -4.13 18.56
N ALA A 489 -20.67 -4.79 18.30
CA ALA A 489 -21.18 -5.87 19.13
C ALA A 489 -20.25 -7.09 19.12
N GLU A 490 -19.74 -7.47 17.95
CA GLU A 490 -18.72 -8.53 17.81
C GLU A 490 -17.45 -8.19 18.62
N ASP A 491 -16.99 -6.94 18.57
CA ASP A 491 -15.82 -6.49 19.34
C ASP A 491 -16.05 -6.53 20.86
N ILE A 492 -17.26 -6.20 21.34
CA ILE A 492 -17.64 -6.32 22.75
C ILE A 492 -17.60 -7.79 23.18
N VAL A 493 -18.30 -8.67 22.44
CA VAL A 493 -18.37 -10.11 22.75
C VAL A 493 -16.97 -10.68 22.78
N ARG A 494 -16.18 -10.44 21.72
CA ARG A 494 -14.79 -10.91 21.63
C ARG A 494 -13.95 -10.39 22.80
N THR A 495 -14.07 -9.12 23.18
CA THR A 495 -13.27 -8.56 24.28
C THR A 495 -13.61 -9.21 25.63
N MET A 496 -14.89 -9.51 25.87
CA MET A 496 -15.36 -10.09 27.13
C MET A 496 -15.13 -11.60 27.24
N GLU A 497 -15.09 -12.33 26.11
CA GLU A 497 -14.82 -13.77 26.09
C GLU A 497 -13.33 -14.13 26.15
N VAL A 498 -12.46 -13.17 25.90
CA VAL A 498 -11.02 -13.42 25.82
C VAL A 498 -10.48 -13.92 27.14
N LYS A 499 -9.88 -15.11 27.10
CA LYS A 499 -9.04 -15.59 28.18
C LYS A 499 -7.84 -14.67 28.32
N ALA A 500 -7.75 -13.99 29.45
CA ALA A 500 -6.64 -13.10 29.77
C ALA A 500 -5.33 -13.89 29.88
N MET A 501 -4.23 -13.24 29.49
CA MET A 501 -2.89 -13.80 29.61
C MET A 501 -2.51 -13.92 31.10
N GLY A 502 -2.09 -15.12 31.51
CA GLY A 502 -1.58 -15.38 32.86
C GLY A 502 -0.26 -14.65 33.14
N GLY A 503 0.09 -14.47 34.42
CA GLY A 503 1.28 -13.70 34.82
C GLY A 503 2.59 -14.25 34.24
N LEU A 504 2.83 -15.56 34.36
CA LEU A 504 4.01 -16.22 33.81
C LEU A 504 4.08 -16.09 32.28
N ALA A 505 2.96 -16.34 31.59
CA ALA A 505 2.89 -16.18 30.13
C ALA A 505 3.21 -14.74 29.71
N ARG A 506 2.73 -13.73 30.46
CA ARG A 506 3.03 -12.32 30.20
C ARG A 506 4.51 -12.01 30.38
N LEU A 507 5.16 -12.55 31.41
CA LEU A 507 6.59 -12.38 31.62
C LEU A 507 7.40 -13.03 30.47
N VAL A 508 7.09 -14.28 30.11
CA VAL A 508 7.78 -14.98 29.02
C VAL A 508 7.61 -14.25 27.69
N THR A 509 6.36 -13.93 27.31
CA THR A 509 6.09 -13.21 26.06
C THR A 509 6.73 -11.82 26.07
N GLY A 510 6.67 -11.09 27.18
CA GLY A 510 7.29 -9.78 27.33
C GLY A 510 8.81 -9.82 27.20
N SER A 511 9.47 -10.80 27.82
CA SER A 511 10.93 -10.97 27.72
C SER A 511 11.37 -11.31 26.30
N VAL A 512 10.66 -12.20 25.61
CA VAL A 512 10.96 -12.52 24.20
C VAL A 512 10.78 -11.30 23.31
N TYR A 513 9.68 -10.58 23.47
CA TYR A 513 9.39 -9.38 22.69
C TYR A 513 10.41 -8.25 22.94
N LEU A 514 10.76 -7.99 24.20
CA LEU A 514 11.78 -7.01 24.56
C LEU A 514 13.16 -7.41 24.04
N GLY A 515 13.51 -8.70 24.12
CA GLY A 515 14.74 -9.23 23.54
C GLY A 515 14.84 -8.90 22.04
N LEU A 516 13.78 -9.15 21.27
CA LEU A 516 13.76 -8.82 19.85
C LEU A 516 13.89 -7.32 19.57
N LEU A 517 13.29 -6.46 20.39
CA LEU A 517 13.43 -5.00 20.27
C LEU A 517 14.86 -4.52 20.53
N VAL A 518 15.59 -5.15 21.47
CA VAL A 518 16.93 -4.72 21.90
C VAL A 518 18.03 -5.32 21.04
N VAL A 519 17.84 -6.51 20.45
CA VAL A 519 18.84 -7.20 19.62
C VAL A 519 19.45 -6.32 18.53
N PRO A 520 18.68 -5.55 17.72
CA PRO A 520 19.25 -4.64 16.71
C PRO A 520 20.18 -3.58 17.31
N ALA A 521 19.79 -2.99 18.45
CA ALA A 521 20.58 -1.96 19.12
C ALA A 521 21.85 -2.55 19.74
N GLY A 522 21.76 -3.75 20.30
CA GLY A 522 22.92 -4.49 20.83
C GLY A 522 23.93 -4.83 19.74
N ILE A 523 23.45 -5.32 18.59
CA ILE A 523 24.33 -5.64 17.45
C ILE A 523 24.94 -4.39 16.83
N LEU A 524 24.17 -3.30 16.69
CA LEU A 524 24.70 -2.02 16.22
C LEU A 524 25.78 -1.48 17.17
N ALA A 525 25.55 -1.54 18.49
CA ALA A 525 26.55 -1.13 19.48
C ALA A 525 27.81 -1.99 19.43
N LEU A 526 27.66 -3.32 19.32
CA LEU A 526 28.79 -4.24 19.14
C LEU A 526 29.54 -3.99 17.82
N ALA A 527 28.85 -3.68 16.73
CA ALA A 527 29.45 -3.34 15.45
C ALA A 527 30.24 -2.02 15.52
N VAL A 528 29.69 -0.99 16.18
CA VAL A 528 30.37 0.29 16.38
C VAL A 528 31.61 0.12 17.27
N VAL A 529 31.50 -0.62 18.38
CA VAL A 529 32.64 -0.91 19.27
C VAL A 529 33.70 -1.77 18.56
N GLY A 530 33.27 -2.76 17.78
CA GLY A 530 34.15 -3.59 16.96
C GLY A 530 34.91 -2.79 15.90
N MET A 531 34.22 -1.94 15.15
CA MET A 531 34.84 -1.05 14.15
C MET A 531 35.81 -0.04 14.79
N ALA A 532 35.44 0.54 15.94
CA ALA A 532 36.32 1.42 16.70
C ALA A 532 37.58 0.69 17.21
N SER A 533 37.44 -0.56 17.67
CA SER A 533 38.56 -1.38 18.15
C SER A 533 39.53 -1.83 17.05
N LEU A 534 39.09 -1.87 15.80
CA LEU A 534 39.88 -2.25 14.63
C LEU A 534 40.47 -1.04 13.87
N GLY A 535 40.26 0.20 14.36
CA GLY A 535 40.76 1.41 13.70
C GLY A 535 40.13 1.69 12.32
N MET A 536 38.99 1.07 12.01
CA MET A 536 38.31 1.18 10.71
C MET A 536 37.25 2.29 10.72
N THR A 537 37.63 3.52 11.07
CA THR A 537 36.72 4.69 11.03
C THR A 537 36.71 5.41 9.68
N GLY A 538 37.34 4.86 8.64
CA GLY A 538 37.15 5.28 7.26
C GLY A 538 36.46 4.16 6.49
N SER A 539 35.26 4.42 5.95
CA SER A 539 34.66 3.52 4.98
C SER A 539 35.57 3.44 3.74
N PRO A 540 36.10 2.26 3.35
CA PRO A 540 36.71 2.14 2.04
C PRO A 540 35.58 2.17 1.02
N GLU A 541 35.40 3.29 0.32
CA GLU A 541 34.62 3.29 -0.91
C GLU A 541 35.27 2.29 -1.87
N VAL A 542 34.60 1.18 -2.14
CA VAL A 542 35.02 0.27 -3.20
C VAL A 542 34.62 0.94 -4.51
N PRO A 543 35.58 1.42 -5.35
CA PRO A 543 35.23 2.19 -6.52
C PRO A 543 34.53 1.27 -7.53
N SER A 544 33.38 1.71 -8.03
CA SER A 544 32.62 1.02 -9.07
C SER A 544 33.47 0.73 -10.31
N PRO A 545 33.10 -0.26 -11.15
CA PRO A 545 33.82 -0.54 -12.39
C PRO A 545 33.93 0.67 -13.33
N LEU A 546 32.94 1.57 -13.29
CA LEU A 546 32.97 2.86 -13.99
C LEU A 546 34.05 3.77 -13.40
N GLN A 547 34.08 3.96 -12.07
CA GLN A 547 35.10 4.77 -11.40
C GLN A 547 36.52 4.24 -11.66
N GLN A 548 36.73 2.92 -11.65
CA GLN A 548 38.05 2.34 -11.95
C GLN A 548 38.47 2.54 -13.42
N ALA A 549 37.52 2.45 -14.36
CA ALA A 549 37.80 2.66 -15.77
C ALA A 549 38.05 4.14 -16.09
N VAL A 550 37.29 5.05 -15.47
CA VAL A 550 37.47 6.50 -15.60
C VAL A 550 38.79 6.92 -14.98
N ALA A 551 39.16 6.43 -13.79
CA ALA A 551 40.45 6.74 -13.16
C ALA A 551 41.66 6.32 -14.01
N ARG A 552 41.56 5.22 -14.77
CA ARG A 552 42.61 4.81 -15.72
C ARG A 552 42.69 5.73 -16.94
N GLU A 553 41.55 6.14 -17.48
CA GLU A 553 41.50 7.10 -18.58
C GLU A 553 42.02 8.48 -18.13
N GLU A 554 41.67 8.92 -16.93
CA GLU A 554 42.12 10.17 -16.34
C GLU A 554 43.65 10.23 -16.23
N ALA A 555 44.30 9.17 -15.72
CA ALA A 555 45.77 9.09 -15.68
C ALA A 555 46.42 9.17 -17.08
N ASN A 556 45.80 8.58 -18.09
CA ASN A 556 46.27 8.66 -19.48
C ASN A 556 46.07 10.05 -20.07
N ILE A 557 44.94 10.69 -19.78
CA ILE A 557 44.60 12.05 -20.22
C ILE A 557 45.56 13.05 -19.61
N GLU A 558 45.85 12.94 -18.30
CA GLU A 558 46.82 13.78 -17.59
C GLU A 558 48.18 13.75 -18.30
N THR A 559 48.70 12.54 -18.56
CA THR A 559 49.97 12.35 -19.28
C THR A 559 49.94 12.96 -20.68
N ARG A 560 48.80 12.82 -21.38
CA ARG A 560 48.62 13.34 -22.74
C ARG A 560 48.57 14.86 -22.77
N VAL A 561 47.83 15.48 -21.84
CA VAL A 561 47.69 16.94 -21.74
C VAL A 561 49.02 17.59 -21.39
N GLN A 562 49.82 16.99 -20.50
CA GLN A 562 51.16 17.48 -20.17
C GLN A 562 52.11 17.46 -21.39
N ALA A 563 51.93 16.53 -22.32
CA ALA A 563 52.74 16.44 -23.54
C ALA A 563 52.29 17.39 -24.69
N MET A 564 51.13 18.05 -24.57
CA MET A 564 50.62 18.96 -25.60
C MET A 564 51.36 20.31 -25.61
N SER A 565 51.55 20.89 -26.80
CA SER A 565 51.94 22.30 -26.92
C SER A 565 50.77 23.24 -26.64
N LEU A 566 51.03 24.48 -26.23
CA LEU A 566 49.97 25.46 -25.94
C LEU A 566 48.96 25.66 -27.10
N PRO A 567 49.38 25.73 -28.38
CA PRO A 567 48.43 25.75 -29.50
C PRO A 567 47.56 24.50 -29.62
N GLN A 568 48.08 23.32 -29.26
CA GLN A 568 47.30 22.08 -29.25
C GLN A 568 46.26 22.09 -28.14
N VAL A 569 46.63 22.54 -26.93
CA VAL A 569 45.70 22.72 -25.80
C VAL A 569 44.56 23.65 -26.19
N LEU A 570 44.88 24.81 -26.77
CA LEU A 570 43.89 25.78 -27.23
C LEU A 570 42.99 25.23 -28.33
N ASN A 571 43.54 24.48 -29.28
CA ASN A 571 42.76 23.87 -30.36
C ASN A 571 41.84 22.76 -29.83
N THR A 572 42.29 21.97 -28.83
CA THR A 572 41.45 20.96 -28.18
C THR A 572 40.29 21.59 -27.42
N LEU A 573 40.55 22.69 -26.72
CA LEU A 573 39.52 23.50 -26.07
C LEU A 573 38.57 24.17 -27.09
N ALA A 574 39.01 24.37 -28.34
CA ALA A 574 38.20 24.96 -29.42
C ALA A 574 37.37 23.94 -30.23
N LEU A 575 37.60 22.62 -30.12
CA LEU A 575 36.85 21.60 -30.85
C LEU A 575 35.35 21.66 -30.52
N GLY A 576 34.50 21.94 -31.53
CA GLY A 576 33.04 21.97 -31.41
C GLY A 576 32.34 23.33 -31.64
N SER A 577 33.06 24.40 -31.98
CA SER A 577 32.49 25.72 -32.30
C SER A 577 32.84 26.18 -33.72
N ASP A 578 31.88 26.81 -34.41
CA ASP A 578 32.10 27.48 -35.71
C ASP A 578 32.75 28.88 -35.56
N GLU A 579 33.04 29.32 -34.33
CA GLU A 579 33.71 30.60 -34.05
C GLU A 579 35.22 30.53 -34.33
N ALA A 580 35.73 31.46 -35.13
CA ALA A 580 37.16 31.60 -35.37
C ALA A 580 37.89 32.10 -34.11
N LEU A 581 39.06 31.53 -33.82
CA LEU A 581 39.95 32.04 -32.77
C LEU A 581 40.27 33.53 -33.02
N PRO A 582 40.17 34.40 -32.00
CA PRO A 582 40.56 35.80 -32.13
C PRO A 582 42.01 35.96 -32.62
N GLY A 583 42.27 37.02 -33.37
CA GLY A 583 43.62 37.37 -33.80
C GLY A 583 44.51 37.82 -32.64
N PRO A 584 45.82 37.98 -32.84
CA PRO A 584 46.75 38.41 -31.80
C PRO A 584 46.48 39.85 -31.36
N ALA A 585 46.68 40.14 -30.07
CA ALA A 585 46.63 41.50 -29.54
C ALA A 585 47.83 42.32 -30.05
N SER A 586 47.61 43.61 -30.30
CA SER A 586 48.71 44.51 -30.67
C SER A 586 49.56 44.85 -29.44
N ASP A 587 50.87 45.10 -29.63
CA ASP A 587 51.76 45.57 -28.55
C ASP A 587 51.24 46.86 -27.89
N ALA A 588 50.58 47.72 -28.65
CA ALA A 588 49.95 48.94 -28.14
C ALA A 588 48.76 48.64 -27.21
N ALA A 589 47.95 47.62 -27.52
CA ALA A 589 46.83 47.21 -26.68
C ALA A 589 47.30 46.58 -25.36
N LEU A 590 48.38 45.79 -25.40
CA LEU A 590 49.02 45.25 -24.20
C LEU A 590 49.58 46.35 -23.30
N ALA A 591 50.33 47.30 -23.86
CA ALA A 591 50.87 48.43 -23.10
C ALA A 591 49.77 49.31 -22.48
N ALA A 592 48.66 49.52 -23.20
CA ALA A 592 47.50 50.24 -22.69
C ALA A 592 46.81 49.48 -21.54
N ALA A 593 46.70 48.15 -21.64
CA ALA A 593 46.15 47.32 -20.58
C ALA A 593 47.03 47.31 -19.32
N GLU A 594 48.34 47.17 -19.46
CA GLU A 594 49.32 47.23 -18.35
C GLU A 594 49.27 48.59 -17.62
N THR A 595 49.13 49.68 -18.40
CA THR A 595 48.95 51.03 -17.84
C THR A 595 47.63 51.14 -17.05
N ARG A 596 46.54 50.56 -17.58
CA ARG A 596 45.21 50.60 -16.95
C ARG A 596 45.14 49.77 -15.66
N ILE A 597 45.74 48.58 -15.62
CA ILE A 597 45.77 47.72 -14.42
C ILE A 597 46.88 48.15 -13.45
N GLY A 598 47.78 49.04 -13.85
CA GLY A 598 48.86 49.57 -13.03
C GLY A 598 49.95 48.54 -12.71
N ALA A 599 50.09 47.51 -13.54
CA ALA A 599 51.05 46.42 -13.35
C ALA A 599 51.38 45.74 -14.68
N VAL A 600 52.58 45.15 -14.78
CA VAL A 600 53.02 44.40 -15.96
C VAL A 600 52.36 43.03 -15.98
N LEU A 601 51.83 42.60 -17.13
CA LEU A 601 51.21 41.28 -17.24
C LEU A 601 52.28 40.19 -17.11
N PRO A 602 51.97 39.06 -16.43
CA PRO A 602 52.82 37.88 -16.44
C PRO A 602 53.20 37.43 -17.86
N ALA A 603 54.41 36.89 -18.02
CA ALA A 603 54.99 36.58 -19.33
C ALA A 603 54.18 35.53 -20.12
N ASP A 604 53.58 34.57 -19.43
CA ASP A 604 52.65 33.56 -19.94
C ASP A 604 51.36 34.18 -20.49
N LEU A 605 50.75 35.10 -19.73
CA LEU A 605 49.53 35.80 -20.13
C LEU A 605 49.79 36.75 -21.31
N ARG A 606 50.95 37.41 -21.32
CA ARG A 606 51.39 38.23 -22.45
C ARG A 606 51.60 37.39 -23.71
N THR A 607 52.22 36.21 -23.57
CA THR A 607 52.41 35.26 -24.68
C THR A 607 51.07 34.76 -25.21
N PHE A 608 50.11 34.48 -24.33
CA PHE A 608 48.75 34.13 -24.74
C PHE A 608 48.08 35.25 -25.54
N TYR A 609 48.06 36.50 -25.05
CA TYR A 609 47.44 37.61 -25.76
C TYR A 609 48.12 37.95 -27.09
N LEU A 610 49.44 37.77 -27.20
CA LEU A 610 50.19 37.89 -28.46
C LEU A 610 49.87 36.79 -29.48
N LEU A 611 49.28 35.67 -29.04
CA LEU A 611 48.83 34.59 -29.90
C LEU A 611 47.31 34.66 -30.16
N ASN A 612 46.55 35.18 -29.18
CA ASN A 612 45.09 35.16 -29.18
C ASN A 612 44.50 36.26 -28.26
N ASN A 613 43.82 37.27 -28.81
CA ASN A 613 43.27 38.38 -28.04
C ASN A 613 41.97 38.04 -27.30
N GLY A 614 42.07 37.16 -26.29
CA GLY A 614 40.93 36.62 -25.53
C GLY A 614 40.41 35.31 -26.09
N ASN A 615 39.41 34.71 -25.44
CA ASN A 615 38.73 33.50 -25.90
C ASN A 615 37.36 33.37 -25.20
N ASN A 616 36.28 33.65 -25.93
CA ASN A 616 34.90 33.62 -25.40
C ASN A 616 34.52 32.25 -24.80
N ARG A 617 35.00 31.14 -25.37
CA ARG A 617 34.69 29.79 -24.88
C ARG A 617 35.39 29.44 -23.57
N LEU A 618 36.49 30.12 -23.27
CA LEU A 618 37.19 30.00 -22.00
C LEU A 618 36.79 31.12 -21.03
N GLY A 619 35.82 31.95 -21.41
CA GLY A 619 35.41 33.13 -20.66
C GLY A 619 36.49 34.21 -20.62
N LEU A 620 37.61 34.08 -21.35
CA LEU A 620 38.71 35.05 -21.30
C LEU A 620 38.39 36.27 -22.17
N LEU A 621 38.38 37.45 -21.56
CA LEU A 621 38.11 38.71 -22.23
C LEU A 621 39.29 39.16 -23.11
N PRO A 622 39.01 39.92 -24.19
CA PRO A 622 40.06 40.65 -24.92
C PRO A 622 40.86 41.55 -23.99
N VAL A 623 42.14 41.77 -24.32
CA VAL A 623 43.06 42.54 -23.48
C VAL A 623 42.57 43.98 -23.25
N GLU A 624 41.77 44.53 -24.18
CA GLU A 624 41.16 45.85 -24.08
C GLU A 624 40.06 45.92 -23.02
N GLN A 625 39.56 44.79 -22.53
CA GLN A 625 38.42 44.73 -21.60
C GLN A 625 38.81 44.34 -20.17
N ILE A 626 39.98 43.73 -19.96
CA ILE A 626 40.45 43.36 -18.61
C ILE A 626 40.65 44.60 -17.73
N ASN A 627 40.24 44.52 -16.47
CA ASN A 627 40.39 45.65 -15.54
C ASN A 627 40.55 45.15 -14.10
N ARG A 628 41.06 46.00 -13.20
CA ARG A 628 41.01 45.70 -11.77
C ARG A 628 39.56 45.57 -11.31
N VAL A 629 39.32 44.64 -10.40
CA VAL A 629 38.00 44.40 -9.82
C VAL A 629 37.42 45.69 -9.20
N THR A 630 38.25 46.51 -8.54
CA THR A 630 37.85 47.83 -8.00
C THR A 630 37.35 48.84 -9.04
N ALA A 631 37.69 48.67 -10.32
CA ALA A 631 37.36 49.61 -11.39
C ALA A 631 36.13 49.18 -12.20
N LEU A 632 35.50 48.05 -11.86
CA LEU A 632 34.29 47.55 -12.51
C LEU A 632 33.03 48.22 -11.91
N PRO A 633 32.01 48.54 -12.73
CA PRO A 633 30.74 49.08 -12.23
C PRO A 633 29.98 48.02 -11.41
N THR A 634 29.54 48.38 -10.20
CA THR A 634 28.60 47.60 -9.38
C THR A 634 27.25 47.53 -10.11
N PRO A 635 26.93 46.41 -10.80
CA PRO A 635 26.68 45.13 -10.12
C PRO A 635 27.45 43.92 -10.67
N VAL A 636 28.56 44.11 -11.41
CA VAL A 636 29.33 42.97 -12.00
C VAL A 636 30.11 42.16 -10.96
N LEU A 637 30.26 42.68 -9.73
CA LEU A 637 30.79 41.91 -8.60
C LEU A 637 29.64 41.11 -7.97
N PRO A 638 29.67 39.76 -8.00
CA PRO A 638 28.71 38.98 -7.23
C PRO A 638 28.87 39.36 -5.75
N GLU A 639 27.74 39.64 -5.07
CA GLU A 639 27.71 40.09 -3.66
C GLU A 639 28.51 39.16 -2.72
N THR A 640 28.81 37.93 -3.17
CA THR A 640 29.62 36.90 -2.52
C THR A 640 31.08 37.30 -2.27
N ILE A 641 31.81 37.85 -3.26
CA ILE A 641 33.19 38.36 -3.04
C ILE A 641 33.16 39.54 -2.07
N ALA A 642 32.04 40.27 -2.01
CA ALA A 642 31.86 41.39 -1.12
C ALA A 642 31.46 41.00 0.32
N ALA A 643 30.97 39.77 0.56
CA ALA A 643 30.39 39.40 1.85
C ALA A 643 31.42 38.77 2.81
N TRP A 644 32.26 37.82 2.36
CA TRP A 644 33.10 36.95 3.21
C TRP A 644 34.51 36.70 2.63
N PRO A 645 35.49 36.21 3.43
CA PRO A 645 36.78 35.74 2.89
C PRO A 645 36.57 34.60 1.87
N LEU A 646 37.24 34.71 0.71
CA LEU A 646 37.22 33.70 -0.35
C LEU A 646 37.96 32.44 0.11
N GLN A 647 37.38 31.26 -0.06
CA GLN A 647 38.05 29.98 0.21
C GLN A 647 38.64 29.46 -1.10
N VAL A 648 39.95 29.60 -1.27
CA VAL A 648 40.65 29.20 -2.50
C VAL A 648 41.31 27.84 -2.28
N GLU A 649 40.99 26.86 -3.11
CA GLU A 649 41.56 25.52 -3.05
C GLU A 649 42.92 25.50 -3.77
N THR A 650 43.96 25.17 -3.01
CA THR A 650 45.34 24.98 -3.48
C THR A 650 45.81 23.59 -3.07
N GLU A 651 46.20 22.74 -4.02
CA GLU A 651 46.65 21.36 -3.75
C GLU A 651 45.70 20.53 -2.86
N GLY A 652 44.40 20.84 -2.88
CA GLY A 652 43.36 20.17 -2.08
C GLY A 652 43.18 20.73 -0.66
N GLU A 653 43.91 21.79 -0.28
CA GLU A 653 43.68 22.52 0.98
C GLU A 653 42.95 23.85 0.73
N PRO A 654 41.83 24.10 1.43
CA PRO A 654 41.12 25.38 1.34
C PRO A 654 41.85 26.46 2.13
N THR A 655 42.25 27.52 1.43
CA THR A 655 42.99 28.65 2.01
C THR A 655 42.14 29.92 1.98
N PRO A 656 41.92 30.60 3.13
CA PRO A 656 41.14 31.82 3.17
C PRO A 656 41.92 33.01 2.61
N VAL A 657 41.30 33.80 1.74
CA VAL A 657 41.81 35.05 1.19
C VAL A 657 40.91 36.21 1.60
N ASP A 658 41.50 37.30 2.09
CA ASP A 658 40.76 38.48 2.54
C ASP A 658 40.12 39.23 1.36
N LYS A 659 38.93 39.78 1.59
CA LYS A 659 38.21 40.59 0.59
C LYS A 659 39.04 41.79 0.09
N ALA A 660 39.76 42.49 0.97
CA ALA A 660 40.60 43.62 0.59
C ALA A 660 41.71 43.20 -0.37
N GLU A 661 42.19 41.97 -0.23
CA GLU A 661 43.18 41.39 -1.12
C GLU A 661 42.58 41.02 -2.47
N ALA A 662 41.48 40.27 -2.48
CA ALA A 662 40.78 39.88 -3.70
C ALA A 662 40.29 41.08 -4.54
N SER A 663 39.95 42.20 -3.89
CA SER A 663 39.52 43.41 -4.58
C SER A 663 40.60 44.05 -5.47
N ARG A 664 41.88 43.75 -5.23
CA ARG A 664 43.03 44.29 -5.98
C ARG A 664 43.35 43.48 -7.25
N TRP A 665 42.76 42.30 -7.40
CA TRP A 665 42.99 41.41 -8.54
C TRP A 665 42.40 41.97 -9.84
N VAL A 666 42.85 41.42 -10.96
CA VAL A 666 42.40 41.76 -12.32
C VAL A 666 41.39 40.73 -12.79
N LEU A 667 40.22 41.19 -13.27
CA LEU A 667 39.25 40.33 -13.92
C LEU A 667 39.74 40.03 -15.35
N LEU A 668 40.04 38.76 -15.60
CA LEU A 668 40.36 38.25 -16.93
C LEU A 668 39.11 37.76 -17.67
N GLY A 669 38.04 37.41 -16.96
CA GLY A 669 36.73 37.16 -17.55
C GLY A 669 35.90 36.12 -16.80
N GLY A 670 35.02 35.38 -17.50
CA GLY A 670 34.02 34.47 -16.92
C GLY A 670 33.02 33.93 -17.96
N LEU A 671 32.46 32.73 -17.76
CA LEU A 671 31.49 32.13 -18.68
C LEU A 671 30.02 32.46 -18.37
N GLN A 672 29.69 32.79 -17.12
CA GLN A 672 28.33 33.06 -16.62
C GLN A 672 28.35 34.19 -15.57
N GLU A 673 27.18 34.66 -15.12
CA GLU A 673 27.06 35.80 -14.17
C GLU A 673 27.86 35.61 -12.86
N ASP A 674 28.13 34.36 -12.46
CA ASP A 674 28.84 34.01 -11.21
C ASP A 674 30.20 33.30 -11.43
N ASP A 675 30.65 33.10 -12.66
CA ASP A 675 31.93 32.44 -12.99
C ASP A 675 33.01 33.50 -13.24
N LEU A 676 34.09 33.51 -12.47
CA LEU A 676 35.11 34.56 -12.53
C LEU A 676 36.52 34.00 -12.63
N ILE A 677 37.25 34.43 -13.65
CA ILE A 677 38.68 34.19 -13.83
C ILE A 677 39.43 35.45 -13.38
N LEU A 678 40.13 35.34 -12.27
CA LEU A 678 40.81 36.44 -11.60
C LEU A 678 42.33 36.22 -11.64
N LEU A 679 43.06 37.31 -11.81
CA LEU A 679 44.52 37.33 -11.80
C LEU A 679 45.04 38.16 -10.63
N ASP A 680 45.80 37.50 -9.77
CA ASP A 680 46.62 38.15 -8.77
C ASP A 680 47.96 38.59 -9.37
N VAL A 681 48.05 39.89 -9.66
CA VAL A 681 49.26 40.47 -10.27
C VAL A 681 50.36 40.71 -9.23
N GLU A 682 49.99 40.82 -7.95
CA GLU A 682 50.89 41.02 -6.81
C GLU A 682 50.71 39.83 -5.85
N PRO A 683 51.40 38.70 -6.09
CA PRO A 683 51.10 37.41 -5.45
C PRO A 683 50.87 37.55 -3.95
N SER A 684 49.64 37.24 -3.56
CA SER A 684 49.20 37.20 -2.18
C SER A 684 50.10 36.29 -1.34
N PRO A 685 50.48 36.70 -0.12
CA PRO A 685 51.13 35.80 0.83
C PRO A 685 50.21 34.67 1.30
N ALA A 686 48.89 34.75 1.08
CA ALA A 686 47.92 33.73 1.47
C ALA A 686 47.99 32.48 0.57
N VAL A 687 48.16 32.64 -0.74
CA VAL A 687 48.23 31.53 -1.72
C VAL A 687 49.57 31.56 -2.48
N PRO A 688 50.69 31.24 -1.80
CA PRO A 688 52.03 31.41 -2.36
C PRO A 688 52.25 30.55 -3.61
N GLY A 689 52.70 31.17 -4.69
CA GLY A 689 53.03 30.48 -5.94
C GLY A 689 51.86 30.34 -6.94
N TYR A 690 50.65 30.74 -6.54
CA TYR A 690 49.47 30.76 -7.41
C TYR A 690 49.08 32.18 -7.77
N ARG A 691 48.63 32.37 -9.02
CA ARG A 691 48.30 33.70 -9.56
C ARG A 691 46.95 33.75 -10.25
N LEU A 692 46.51 32.65 -10.84
CA LEU A 692 45.23 32.60 -11.52
C LEU A 692 44.20 31.88 -10.65
N ILE A 693 43.06 32.51 -10.42
CA ILE A 693 42.00 31.98 -9.57
C ILE A 693 40.73 31.87 -10.38
N ASN A 694 40.19 30.65 -10.46
CA ASN A 694 38.90 30.38 -11.08
C ASN A 694 37.85 30.18 -10.00
N HIS A 695 36.86 31.07 -9.93
CA HIS A 695 35.81 31.09 -8.93
C HIS A 695 34.48 30.64 -9.52
N PHE A 696 33.91 29.57 -8.96
CA PHE A 696 32.59 29.02 -9.30
C PHE A 696 31.74 28.86 -8.04
N PHE A 697 30.40 28.88 -8.19
CA PHE A 697 29.40 28.91 -7.10
C PHE A 697 29.64 27.88 -5.97
N ASP A 698 30.21 26.72 -6.31
CA ASP A 698 30.47 25.62 -5.37
C ASP A 698 31.96 25.34 -5.10
N THR A 699 32.90 25.82 -5.95
CA THR A 699 34.35 25.53 -5.84
C THR A 699 35.21 26.68 -6.37
N THR A 700 36.32 26.98 -5.69
CA THR A 700 37.29 28.00 -6.15
C THR A 700 38.67 27.36 -6.24
N SER A 701 39.28 27.37 -7.43
CA SER A 701 40.58 26.72 -7.67
C SER A 701 41.67 27.72 -8.05
N ALA A 702 42.89 27.48 -7.57
CA ALA A 702 44.06 28.30 -7.87
C ALA A 702 45.06 27.57 -8.78
N HIS A 703 45.66 28.32 -9.71
CA HIS A 703 46.64 27.84 -10.69
C HIS A 703 47.89 28.74 -10.70
N SER A 704 49.06 28.14 -10.95
CA SER A 704 50.35 28.84 -10.90
C SER A 704 50.46 29.96 -11.94
N ASP A 705 49.87 29.73 -13.10
CA ASP A 705 49.93 30.56 -14.29
C ASP A 705 48.74 30.23 -15.22
N LEU A 706 48.60 30.97 -16.33
CA LEU A 706 47.52 30.74 -17.28
C LEU A 706 47.66 29.38 -17.99
N GLU A 707 48.89 28.93 -18.23
CA GLU A 707 49.12 27.66 -18.94
C GLU A 707 48.64 26.46 -18.10
N ALA A 708 48.90 26.47 -16.80
CA ALA A 708 48.42 25.48 -15.84
C ALA A 708 46.88 25.42 -15.82
N PHE A 709 46.22 26.58 -15.80
CA PHE A 709 44.77 26.67 -15.89
C PHE A 709 44.23 26.09 -17.21
N LEU A 710 44.79 26.50 -18.35
CA LEU A 710 44.35 26.01 -19.66
C LEU A 710 44.53 24.50 -19.79
N ARG A 711 45.61 23.95 -19.24
CA ARG A 711 45.85 22.51 -19.20
C ARG A 711 44.85 21.80 -18.28
N ALA A 712 44.55 22.35 -17.10
CA ALA A 712 43.53 21.81 -16.21
C ALA A 712 42.15 21.80 -16.88
N SER A 713 41.73 22.91 -17.51
CA SER A 713 40.46 22.96 -18.26
C SER A 713 40.42 21.96 -19.42
N CYS A 714 41.54 21.79 -20.14
CA CYS A 714 41.63 20.82 -21.23
C CYS A 714 41.54 19.37 -20.73
N ARG A 715 42.18 19.06 -19.61
CA ARG A 715 42.05 17.77 -18.93
C ARG A 715 40.60 17.52 -18.54
N ASP A 716 39.96 18.47 -17.86
CA ASP A 716 38.60 18.30 -17.34
C ASP A 716 37.59 18.06 -18.49
N GLN A 717 37.73 18.79 -19.60
CA GLN A 717 36.93 18.53 -20.80
C GLN A 717 37.15 17.11 -21.35
N LEU A 718 38.41 16.68 -21.48
CA LEU A 718 38.76 15.35 -22.00
C LEU A 718 38.32 14.21 -21.07
N VAL A 719 38.36 14.44 -19.76
CA VAL A 719 37.86 13.50 -18.74
C VAL A 719 36.35 13.39 -18.83
N SER A 720 35.63 14.50 -18.98
CA SER A 720 34.17 14.48 -19.20
C SER A 720 33.81 13.68 -20.45
N GLU A 721 34.49 13.92 -21.58
CA GLU A 721 34.26 13.15 -22.80
C GLU A 721 34.62 11.66 -22.63
N ALA A 722 35.68 11.34 -21.88
CA ALA A 722 36.06 9.97 -21.59
C ALA A 722 35.03 9.27 -20.71
N TYR A 723 34.47 9.97 -19.72
CA TYR A 723 33.38 9.48 -18.89
C TYR A 723 32.16 9.09 -19.75
N ASP A 724 31.73 9.94 -20.67
CA ASP A 724 30.61 9.66 -21.56
C ASP A 724 30.88 8.43 -22.46
N ARG A 725 32.10 8.35 -23.03
CA ARG A 725 32.50 7.18 -23.85
C ARG A 725 32.55 5.89 -23.05
N VAL A 726 33.16 5.91 -21.87
CA VAL A 726 33.30 4.73 -20.99
C VAL A 726 31.93 4.29 -20.48
N SER A 727 31.08 5.24 -20.08
CA SER A 727 29.70 4.99 -19.66
C SER A 727 28.88 4.33 -20.78
N ALA A 728 28.88 4.91 -21.99
CA ALA A 728 28.19 4.36 -23.15
C ALA A 728 28.69 2.95 -23.52
N ARG A 729 30.02 2.73 -23.43
CA ARG A 729 30.62 1.42 -23.67
C ARG A 729 30.14 0.38 -22.64
N LEU A 730 30.19 0.69 -21.35
CA LEU A 730 29.76 -0.21 -20.28
C LEU A 730 28.26 -0.54 -20.37
N VAL A 731 27.43 0.44 -20.74
CA VAL A 731 26.00 0.23 -21.04
C VAL A 731 25.86 -0.75 -22.22
N SER A 732 26.59 -0.55 -23.32
CA SER A 732 26.54 -1.43 -24.49
C SER A 732 27.05 -2.86 -24.21
N GLU A 733 28.03 -3.01 -23.34
CA GLU A 733 28.57 -4.31 -22.92
C GLU A 733 27.55 -5.03 -22.03
N ARG A 734 26.92 -4.31 -21.09
CA ARG A 734 25.83 -4.83 -20.25
C ARG A 734 24.65 -5.29 -21.10
N GLU A 735 24.22 -4.49 -22.08
CA GLU A 735 23.16 -4.88 -23.02
C GLU A 735 23.51 -6.13 -23.84
N ARG A 736 24.77 -6.25 -24.30
CA ARG A 736 25.25 -7.44 -25.01
C ARG A 736 25.28 -8.68 -24.12
N SER A 737 25.73 -8.55 -22.87
CA SER A 737 25.70 -9.63 -21.89
C SER A 737 24.28 -10.08 -21.56
N LEU A 738 23.33 -9.15 -21.42
CA LEU A 738 21.92 -9.45 -21.19
C LEU A 738 21.30 -10.18 -22.40
N ARG A 739 21.61 -9.75 -23.63
CA ARG A 739 21.18 -10.45 -24.86
C ARG A 739 21.78 -11.84 -24.99
N ALA A 740 23.06 -12.03 -24.63
CA ALA A 740 23.73 -13.33 -24.66
C ALA A 740 23.13 -14.32 -23.63
N LEU A 741 22.55 -13.81 -22.55
CA LEU A 741 21.81 -14.59 -21.55
C LEU A 741 20.33 -14.84 -21.92
N GLY A 742 19.91 -14.48 -23.15
CA GLY A 742 18.55 -14.69 -23.64
C GLY A 742 17.50 -13.78 -23.01
N LEU A 743 17.91 -12.78 -22.23
CA LEU A 743 17.03 -11.79 -21.61
C LEU A 743 16.86 -10.63 -22.61
N ARG A 744 15.67 -10.51 -23.21
CA ARG A 744 15.33 -9.30 -23.97
C ARG A 744 15.13 -8.14 -22.98
N THR A 745 15.92 -7.08 -23.17
CA THR A 745 15.77 -5.77 -22.51
C THR A 745 14.38 -5.20 -22.69
#